data_AF-A0A812C8Q2-F1
#
_entry.id   AF-A0A812C8Q2-F1
#
_cell.length_a   1.000
_cell.length_b   1.000
_cell.length_c   1.000
_cell.angle_alpha   90.00
_cell.angle_beta   90.00
_cell.angle_gamma   90.00
#
_symmetry.space_group_name_H-M   'P 1'
#
loop_
_entity.id
_entity.type
_entity.pdbx_description
1 polymer ?
#
loop_
_entity_poly.entity_id
_entity_poly.type
_entity_poly.pdbx_seq_one_letter_code
_entity_poly.pdbx_strand_id
1 'polypeptide(L)'
;MGKKSPKSSSEFSFIKITLRTLLNLILSLSLSLSLFLSLSLSLSLSTSIYLSIYLSIFLSFIFSLKPLFMRTLNDGKLLAKLSCGDVVALEVKYHLRCLQKLYDAERAYLNSLEKAESSDPGKDLYPVAFSELVIYIMDSKVTNTEAAPVVFRLADLASLYKLRLEQLGVDSPNVHSTRLKEQLFARIPEIEAHKKGRDVLIAFKADTGPVLHEASQYSNALHLSKAADILRKEMLQHKTKFSSELKDGFGEEAIPPALLQVLEISGKLGETVIKQYVEEDVVCQPVLRKGLFTTAAVDNIDHNHTATTASTSFHGKSISMFQHPSKENRGEQQVSPEITDSRTRKVPELPEDYTNIAPVYFKKNPTPASVDEVSLPDPSLFQRNIRVEYEWLEKVQRTTDVDDESNITWSAHHTSQKRTSECETSITSLLPLLRDQAHSVATIKHAMKKVREVVAFLNPGQTPVLAADQPLYAMAKEIQWPEEYGEDKFVIMFGELHIEMTALKSIGSMLADSGWTSALVEADVASSRTADSFLLATNVTKTRQAHQVTACSLFQLLKKVYSSYLAEHSDGDEEAFSFVEWCDSRKKESPQSAFWFSILNMELTILTLVRAFREGNFNLYRESLSELIPYLFANNNVNYARWLPIHLRDMISLEKQYPEVVREFHNGNFVFHKIDRNFSAMAIDQAHEQNNAVIKGEGELFV
;
A
#
# COMPACT_ATOMS: atom_id res chain seq x y z
N MET A 1 -33.99 69.51 74.87
CA MET A 1 -33.34 68.31 75.45
C MET A 1 -33.89 67.07 74.74
N GLY A 2 -33.04 66.14 74.31
CA GLY A 2 -33.44 64.90 73.63
C GLY A 2 -32.20 64.08 73.29
N LYS A 3 -32.13 62.81 73.71
CA LYS A 3 -30.88 62.04 73.79
C LYS A 3 -30.38 61.53 72.43
N LYS A 4 -29.05 61.52 72.27
CA LYS A 4 -28.35 60.66 71.28
C LYS A 4 -28.67 59.18 71.55
N SER A 5 -28.78 58.39 70.49
CA SER A 5 -28.73 56.93 70.49
C SER A 5 -27.63 56.48 69.51
N PRO A 6 -26.70 55.58 69.88
CA PRO A 6 -25.59 55.19 69.01
C PRO A 6 -25.90 53.91 68.22
N LYS A 7 -25.91 54.01 66.89
CA LYS A 7 -25.84 52.87 65.97
C LYS A 7 -24.92 53.21 64.78
N SER A 8 -23.64 52.86 64.87
CA SER A 8 -22.70 52.97 63.72
C SER A 8 -21.39 52.17 63.83
N SER A 9 -21.07 51.51 64.95
CA SER A 9 -19.77 50.81 65.11
C SER A 9 -19.78 49.31 64.78
N SER A 10 -20.92 48.60 64.92
CA SER A 10 -21.00 47.16 64.66
C SER A 10 -21.18 46.82 63.18
N GLU A 11 -22.06 47.49 62.46
CA GLU A 11 -22.35 47.20 61.04
C GLU A 11 -21.14 47.49 60.14
N PHE A 12 -20.38 48.56 60.41
CA PHE A 12 -19.15 48.86 59.67
C PHE A 12 -18.01 47.87 59.94
N SER A 13 -17.93 47.25 61.12
CA SER A 13 -16.95 46.19 61.38
C SER A 13 -17.36 44.89 60.69
N PHE A 14 -18.65 44.54 60.72
CA PHE A 14 -19.18 43.35 60.06
C PHE A 14 -18.99 43.42 58.53
N ILE A 15 -19.36 44.54 57.90
CA ILE A 15 -19.16 44.74 56.45
C ILE A 15 -17.67 44.67 56.08
N LYS A 16 -16.77 45.28 56.86
CA LYS A 16 -15.31 45.19 56.62
C LYS A 16 -14.76 43.77 56.78
N ILE A 17 -15.26 43.00 57.75
CA ILE A 17 -14.88 41.60 57.91
C ILE A 17 -15.39 40.80 56.71
N THR A 18 -16.69 40.85 56.41
CA THR A 18 -17.29 40.10 55.28
C THR A 18 -16.64 40.43 53.95
N LEU A 19 -16.36 41.70 53.63
CA LEU A 19 -15.67 42.07 52.38
C LEU A 19 -14.25 41.49 52.32
N ARG A 20 -13.52 41.47 53.46
CA ARG A 20 -12.16 40.95 53.53
C ARG A 20 -12.12 39.43 53.45
N THR A 21 -13.10 38.74 54.04
CA THR A 21 -13.28 37.29 53.87
C THR A 21 -13.65 36.96 52.44
N LEU A 22 -14.57 37.72 51.81
CA LEU A 22 -14.96 37.49 50.40
C LEU A 22 -13.80 37.75 49.44
N LEU A 23 -13.02 38.82 49.64
CA LEU A 23 -11.86 39.14 48.81
C LEU A 23 -10.76 38.09 48.98
N ASN A 24 -10.49 37.62 50.20
CA ASN A 24 -9.56 36.52 50.44
C ASN A 24 -10.05 35.20 49.83
N LEU A 25 -11.36 34.93 49.88
CA LEU A 25 -11.95 33.74 49.26
C LEU A 25 -11.78 33.81 47.73
N ILE A 26 -12.15 34.92 47.10
CA ILE A 26 -11.99 35.16 45.65
C ILE A 26 -10.52 35.08 45.23
N LEU A 27 -9.60 35.70 45.98
CA LEU A 27 -8.17 35.61 45.72
C LEU A 27 -7.67 34.17 45.85
N SER A 28 -8.07 33.44 46.90
CA SER A 28 -7.71 32.02 47.05
C SER A 28 -8.29 31.14 45.94
N LEU A 29 -9.51 31.42 45.47
CA LEU A 29 -10.16 30.70 44.37
C LEU A 29 -9.48 31.01 43.03
N SER A 30 -9.09 32.27 42.80
CA SER A 30 -8.35 32.66 41.60
C SER A 30 -6.94 32.08 41.58
N LEU A 31 -6.28 32.00 42.74
CA LEU A 31 -4.95 31.43 42.87
C LEU A 31 -5.00 29.90 42.79
N SER A 32 -6.00 29.25 43.40
CA SER A 32 -6.18 27.80 43.29
C SER A 32 -6.63 27.37 41.90
N LEU A 33 -7.51 28.13 41.23
CA LEU A 33 -7.89 27.86 39.85
C LEU A 33 -6.74 28.15 38.87
N SER A 34 -5.94 29.20 39.13
CA SER A 34 -4.68 29.47 38.39
C SER A 34 -3.68 28.32 38.58
N LEU A 35 -3.44 27.89 39.82
CA LEU A 35 -2.59 26.74 40.12
C LEU A 35 -3.14 25.44 39.54
N PHE A 36 -4.45 25.21 39.55
CA PHE A 36 -5.08 24.01 39.01
C PHE A 36 -5.09 24.01 37.48
N LEU A 37 -5.27 25.16 36.82
CA LEU A 37 -5.11 25.29 35.36
C LEU A 37 -3.64 25.20 34.96
N SER A 38 -2.70 25.78 35.72
CA SER A 38 -1.28 25.64 35.44
C SER A 38 -0.75 24.25 35.73
N LEU A 39 -1.23 23.55 36.77
CA LEU A 39 -0.94 22.13 36.98
C LEU A 39 -1.68 21.27 35.95
N SER A 40 -2.90 21.59 35.53
CA SER A 40 -3.61 20.82 34.51
C SER A 40 -2.96 20.94 33.14
N LEU A 41 -2.56 22.15 32.73
CA LEU A 41 -1.74 22.34 31.53
C LEU A 41 -0.34 21.76 31.73
N SER A 42 0.33 21.96 32.87
CA SER A 42 1.68 21.42 33.03
C SER A 42 1.69 19.91 33.18
N LEU A 43 0.66 19.27 33.74
CA LEU A 43 0.51 17.81 33.74
C LEU A 43 0.07 17.30 32.37
N SER A 44 -0.85 17.94 31.64
CA SER A 44 -1.21 17.46 30.30
C SER A 44 -0.08 17.68 29.29
N LEU A 45 0.62 18.80 29.38
CA LEU A 45 1.80 19.08 28.58
C LEU A 45 2.98 18.23 29.04
N SER A 46 3.21 18.01 30.35
CA SER A 46 4.29 17.12 30.79
C SER A 46 3.98 15.66 30.54
N THR A 47 2.72 15.17 30.63
CA THR A 47 2.41 13.79 30.25
C THR A 47 2.36 13.62 28.74
N SER A 48 1.97 14.63 27.96
CA SER A 48 2.08 14.61 26.50
C SER A 48 3.54 14.66 26.04
N ILE A 49 4.36 15.54 26.61
CA ILE A 49 5.80 15.62 26.35
C ILE A 49 6.51 14.37 26.88
N TYR A 50 6.17 13.85 28.07
CA TYR A 50 6.76 12.62 28.58
C TYR A 50 6.29 11.40 27.79
N LEU A 51 5.05 11.38 27.30
CA LEU A 51 4.58 10.35 26.38
C LEU A 51 5.24 10.47 25.01
N SER A 52 5.49 11.69 24.49
CA SER A 52 6.16 11.94 23.21
C SER A 52 7.65 11.61 23.29
N ILE A 53 8.35 12.09 24.33
CA ILE A 53 9.76 11.75 24.62
C ILE A 53 9.90 10.26 24.94
N TYR A 54 8.96 9.64 25.65
CA TYR A 54 9.03 8.21 25.92
C TYR A 54 8.64 7.38 24.69
N LEU A 55 7.67 7.79 23.86
CA LEU A 55 7.44 7.17 22.55
C LEU A 55 8.69 7.34 21.69
N SER A 56 9.24 8.54 21.57
CA SER A 56 10.50 8.85 20.89
C SER A 56 11.59 7.89 21.33
N ILE A 57 11.97 7.89 22.61
CA ILE A 57 13.04 7.03 23.16
C ILE A 57 12.72 5.53 23.01
N PHE A 58 11.45 5.12 23.07
CA PHE A 58 11.06 3.70 23.03
C PHE A 58 10.90 3.16 21.61
N LEU A 59 10.33 3.95 20.71
CA LEU A 59 10.33 3.74 19.26
C LEU A 59 11.78 3.77 18.76
N SER A 60 12.62 4.71 19.23
CA SER A 60 14.08 4.66 19.04
C SER A 60 14.66 3.37 19.62
N PHE A 61 14.28 2.89 20.81
CA PHE A 61 14.83 1.62 21.31
C PHE A 61 14.43 0.41 20.44
N ILE A 62 13.23 0.44 19.82
CA ILE A 62 12.73 -0.59 18.91
C ILE A 62 13.28 -0.43 17.47
N PHE A 63 13.62 0.78 17.02
CA PHE A 63 14.03 1.09 15.63
C PHE A 63 15.48 1.56 15.44
N SER A 64 16.10 2.26 16.39
CA SER A 64 17.43 2.88 16.23
C SER A 64 18.52 1.92 15.78
N LEU A 65 18.37 0.62 16.06
CA LEU A 65 19.43 -0.37 15.90
C LEU A 65 19.44 -1.14 14.57
N LYS A 66 18.50 -0.89 13.63
CA LYS A 66 18.50 -1.57 12.32
C LYS A 66 18.55 -0.64 11.10
N PRO A 67 17.62 0.31 10.82
CA PRO A 67 17.69 1.14 9.62
C PRO A 67 18.79 2.21 9.67
N LEU A 68 19.09 2.73 10.86
CA LEU A 68 20.09 3.80 11.04
C LEU A 68 21.51 3.26 10.86
N PHE A 69 21.86 2.17 11.57
CA PHE A 69 23.15 1.47 11.47
C PHE A 69 23.53 1.09 10.04
N MET A 70 22.53 0.64 9.26
CA MET A 70 22.70 0.22 7.86
C MET A 70 23.04 1.39 6.93
N ARG A 71 22.50 2.59 7.21
CA ARG A 71 22.83 3.83 6.49
C ARG A 71 24.21 4.35 6.91
N THR A 72 24.57 4.27 8.19
CA THR A 72 25.91 4.64 8.70
C THR A 72 27.01 3.76 8.09
N LEU A 73 26.74 2.46 7.89
CA LEU A 73 27.72 1.45 7.47
C LEU A 73 27.86 1.24 5.95
N ASN A 74 26.90 1.70 5.14
CA ASN A 74 26.96 1.58 3.67
C ASN A 74 27.05 0.09 3.18
N ASP A 75 26.35 -0.84 3.85
CA ASP A 75 26.22 -2.25 3.43
C ASP A 75 25.01 -2.43 2.48
N GLY A 76 25.27 -2.29 1.19
CA GLY A 76 24.25 -2.39 0.14
C GLY A 76 23.59 -3.77 0.05
N LYS A 77 24.31 -4.84 0.40
CA LYS A 77 23.90 -6.25 0.25
C LYS A 77 22.80 -6.59 1.24
N LEU A 78 22.91 -6.01 2.43
CA LEU A 78 21.95 -6.16 3.49
C LEU A 78 20.74 -5.25 3.24
N LEU A 79 20.94 -4.03 2.71
CA LEU A 79 19.86 -3.15 2.25
C LEU A 79 19.06 -3.75 1.08
N ALA A 80 19.72 -4.35 0.10
CA ALA A 80 19.10 -4.98 -1.08
C ALA A 80 18.19 -6.17 -0.72
N LYS A 81 18.52 -6.92 0.33
CA LYS A 81 17.66 -7.99 0.85
C LYS A 81 16.43 -7.47 1.59
N LEU A 82 16.47 -6.21 2.04
CA LEU A 82 15.35 -5.56 2.72
C LEU A 82 14.45 -4.75 1.78
N SER A 83 14.82 -4.58 0.50
CA SER A 83 14.03 -3.83 -0.48
C SER A 83 13.12 -4.71 -1.34
N CYS A 84 13.11 -6.04 -1.16
CA CYS A 84 12.41 -7.00 -2.03
C CYS A 84 10.87 -7.04 -1.88
N GLY A 85 10.24 -5.97 -1.40
CA GLY A 85 8.80 -5.90 -1.13
C GLY A 85 8.49 -5.96 0.37
N ASP A 86 7.35 -6.53 0.74
CA ASP A 86 6.95 -6.74 2.15
C ASP A 86 7.87 -7.78 2.80
N VAL A 87 9.03 -7.33 3.30
CA VAL A 87 10.06 -8.15 3.97
C VAL A 87 9.53 -8.96 5.15
N VAL A 88 8.44 -8.49 5.72
CA VAL A 88 7.72 -9.09 6.82
C VAL A 88 6.95 -10.30 6.28
N ALA A 89 6.24 -10.17 5.14
CA ALA A 89 5.62 -11.29 4.42
C ALA A 89 6.64 -12.25 3.74
N LEU A 90 7.89 -11.82 3.56
CA LEU A 90 8.98 -12.62 2.98
C LEU A 90 9.89 -13.33 4.01
N GLU A 91 9.63 -13.15 5.31
CA GLU A 91 10.32 -13.82 6.43
C GLU A 91 11.86 -13.68 6.49
N VAL A 92 12.40 -12.49 6.24
CA VAL A 92 13.87 -12.27 6.23
C VAL A 92 14.47 -12.28 7.65
N LYS A 93 15.37 -13.24 7.95
CA LYS A 93 16.14 -13.35 9.21
C LYS A 93 17.62 -12.95 9.08
N TYR A 94 18.23 -12.59 10.20
CA TYR A 94 19.68 -12.37 10.34
C TYR A 94 20.39 -13.59 10.91
N HIS A 95 21.72 -13.53 11.00
CA HIS A 95 22.57 -14.59 11.56
C HIS A 95 23.54 -13.97 12.56
N LEU A 96 23.58 -14.49 13.80
CA LEU A 96 24.12 -13.81 14.99
C LEU A 96 25.54 -13.26 14.80
N ARG A 97 26.45 -14.06 14.22
CA ARG A 97 27.85 -13.64 13.97
C ARG A 97 28.02 -12.58 12.88
N CYS A 98 26.98 -12.31 12.10
CA CYS A 98 26.95 -11.25 11.09
C CYS A 98 26.41 -9.95 11.70
N LEU A 99 25.36 -10.03 12.53
CA LEU A 99 24.84 -8.88 13.27
C LEU A 99 25.91 -8.29 14.21
N GLN A 100 26.62 -9.15 14.96
CA GLN A 100 27.65 -8.72 15.90
C GLN A 100 28.84 -8.02 15.20
N LYS A 101 29.23 -8.52 14.01
CA LYS A 101 30.24 -7.87 13.16
C LYS A 101 29.78 -6.52 12.61
N LEU A 102 28.48 -6.34 12.34
CA LEU A 102 27.91 -5.05 11.94
C LEU A 102 28.12 -4.01 13.06
N TYR A 103 27.80 -4.37 14.30
CA TYR A 103 27.93 -3.49 15.47
C TYR A 103 29.36 -3.08 15.80
N ASP A 104 30.34 -3.95 15.54
CA ASP A 104 31.75 -3.63 15.76
C ASP A 104 32.32 -2.75 14.64
N ALA A 105 31.83 -2.93 13.40
CA ALA A 105 32.21 -2.09 12.26
C ALA A 105 31.72 -0.63 12.41
N GLU A 106 30.53 -0.40 12.97
CA GLU A 106 29.99 0.96 13.09
C GLU A 106 30.74 1.77 14.14
N ARG A 107 31.01 1.17 15.31
CA ARG A 107 31.86 1.78 16.33
C ARG A 107 33.25 2.12 15.79
N ALA A 108 33.83 1.29 14.92
CA ALA A 108 35.10 1.63 14.26
C ALA A 108 34.98 2.83 13.30
N TYR A 109 33.86 2.97 12.59
CA TYR A 109 33.60 4.06 11.66
C TYR A 109 33.37 5.41 12.36
N LEU A 110 32.55 5.45 13.42
CA LEU A 110 32.31 6.69 14.19
C LEU A 110 33.61 7.23 14.81
N ASN A 111 34.44 6.35 15.38
CA ASN A 111 35.79 6.67 15.88
C ASN A 111 36.79 7.11 14.78
N SER A 112 36.45 6.97 13.50
CA SER A 112 37.26 7.46 12.37
C SER A 112 36.84 8.85 11.89
N LEU A 113 35.56 9.22 12.08
CA LEU A 113 35.05 10.55 11.77
C LEU A 113 35.53 11.61 12.78
N GLU A 114 35.51 11.32 14.08
CA GLU A 114 36.09 12.21 15.12
C GLU A 114 37.59 12.50 14.92
N LYS A 115 38.31 11.66 14.16
CA LYS A 115 39.73 11.86 13.83
C LYS A 115 39.96 12.65 12.55
N ALA A 116 38.91 12.99 11.80
CA ALA A 116 39.00 13.64 10.50
C ALA A 116 38.86 15.18 10.56
N GLU A 117 38.58 15.79 11.71
CA GLU A 117 38.35 17.24 11.88
C GLU A 117 39.63 18.12 11.73
N SER A 118 40.56 17.77 10.84
CA SER A 118 41.77 18.57 10.59
C SER A 118 42.35 18.47 9.18
N SER A 119 41.69 19.05 8.15
CA SER A 119 42.28 20.08 7.25
C SER A 119 41.57 20.29 5.88
N ASP A 120 41.57 21.56 5.45
CA ASP A 120 41.35 22.09 4.07
C ASP A 120 39.90 22.19 3.50
N PRO A 121 39.20 23.33 3.74
CA PRO A 121 37.77 23.51 3.40
C PRO A 121 37.40 23.32 1.92
N GLY A 122 38.34 23.51 1.00
CA GLY A 122 38.09 23.33 -0.43
C GLY A 122 38.14 21.87 -0.88
N LYS A 123 38.79 20.99 -0.10
CA LYS A 123 38.81 19.55 -0.38
C LYS A 123 37.62 18.84 0.21
N ASP A 124 37.05 19.32 1.32
CA ASP A 124 35.93 18.68 2.03
C ASP A 124 34.64 18.62 1.20
N LEU A 125 34.44 19.56 0.28
CA LEU A 125 33.25 19.62 -0.58
C LEU A 125 33.19 18.49 -1.62
N TYR A 126 34.35 17.95 -2.05
CA TYR A 126 34.40 16.85 -3.02
C TYR A 126 33.91 15.51 -2.42
N PRO A 127 34.34 15.09 -1.21
CA PRO A 127 33.74 14.01 -0.43
C PRO A 127 32.28 14.23 -0.06
N VAL A 128 31.84 15.47 0.23
CA VAL A 128 30.41 15.76 0.49
C VAL A 128 29.57 15.50 -0.75
N ALA A 129 29.89 16.14 -1.88
CA ALA A 129 29.20 15.92 -3.15
C ALA A 129 29.24 14.45 -3.62
N PHE A 130 30.33 13.74 -3.32
CA PHE A 130 30.49 12.34 -3.70
C PHE A 130 29.69 11.41 -2.78
N SER A 131 29.63 11.72 -1.48
CA SER A 131 28.76 11.04 -0.52
C SER A 131 27.29 11.25 -0.87
N GLU A 132 26.87 12.46 -1.21
CA GLU A 132 25.51 12.73 -1.70
C GLU A 132 25.19 11.99 -3.01
N LEU A 133 26.14 11.86 -3.94
CA LEU A 133 25.97 11.07 -5.15
C LEU A 133 25.84 9.57 -4.87
N VAL A 134 26.64 9.05 -3.93
CA VAL A 134 26.55 7.66 -3.45
C VAL A 134 25.22 7.41 -2.74
N ILE A 135 24.78 8.34 -1.89
CA ILE A 135 23.44 8.33 -1.26
C ILE A 135 22.36 8.34 -2.32
N TYR A 136 22.41 9.22 -3.34
CA TYR A 136 21.44 9.23 -4.43
C TYR A 136 21.37 7.89 -5.19
N ILE A 137 22.52 7.27 -5.47
CA ILE A 137 22.61 5.94 -6.12
C ILE A 137 22.03 4.83 -5.22
N MET A 138 22.14 4.94 -3.90
CA MET A 138 21.57 3.98 -2.95
C MET A 138 20.09 4.23 -2.63
N ASP A 139 19.69 5.48 -2.40
CA ASP A 139 18.31 5.87 -2.12
C ASP A 139 17.41 5.60 -3.31
N SER A 140 17.87 5.78 -4.55
CA SER A 140 17.10 5.40 -5.73
C SER A 140 16.77 3.90 -5.77
N LYS A 141 17.62 3.03 -5.20
CA LYS A 141 17.30 1.60 -4.97
C LYS A 141 16.23 1.40 -3.88
N VAL A 142 16.18 2.28 -2.88
CA VAL A 142 15.22 2.22 -1.75
C VAL A 142 13.87 2.87 -2.09
N THR A 143 13.84 3.88 -2.97
CA THR A 143 12.60 4.52 -3.42
C THR A 143 11.89 3.73 -4.51
N ASN A 144 12.61 2.94 -5.30
CA ASN A 144 12.07 2.17 -6.41
C ASN A 144 11.57 0.77 -5.98
N THR A 145 10.77 0.70 -4.91
CA THR A 145 10.16 -0.54 -4.38
C THR A 145 9.08 -1.15 -5.29
N GLU A 146 8.84 -0.56 -6.46
CA GLU A 146 7.85 -0.99 -7.44
C GLU A 146 8.53 -1.39 -8.76
N ALA A 147 8.93 -2.67 -8.82
CA ALA A 147 9.04 -3.48 -10.04
C ALA A 147 10.00 -3.06 -11.19
N ALA A 148 11.00 -2.19 -10.99
CA ALA A 148 12.03 -1.95 -12.01
C ALA A 148 13.46 -1.83 -11.44
N PRO A 149 14.48 -2.42 -12.08
CA PRO A 149 15.86 -2.40 -11.61
C PRO A 149 16.50 -1.06 -11.94
N VAL A 150 17.17 -0.47 -10.95
CA VAL A 150 17.73 0.88 -11.08
C VAL A 150 19.06 0.81 -11.84
N VAL A 151 19.07 1.35 -13.06
CA VAL A 151 20.25 1.39 -13.94
C VAL A 151 20.62 2.84 -14.24
N PHE A 152 21.85 3.22 -13.91
CA PHE A 152 22.36 4.58 -14.13
C PHE A 152 23.27 4.63 -15.36
N ARG A 153 23.18 5.71 -16.17
CA ARG A 153 24.25 6.01 -17.14
C ARG A 153 25.36 6.78 -16.44
N LEU A 154 26.61 6.34 -16.63
CA LEU A 154 27.78 7.01 -16.06
C LEU A 154 27.91 8.49 -16.50
N ALA A 155 27.43 8.84 -17.69
CA ALA A 155 27.39 10.22 -18.18
C ALA A 155 26.44 11.11 -17.36
N ASP A 156 25.30 10.57 -16.94
CA ASP A 156 24.31 11.30 -16.13
C ASP A 156 24.84 11.47 -14.70
N LEU A 157 25.42 10.42 -14.11
CA LEU A 157 26.06 10.50 -12.80
C LEU A 157 27.23 11.49 -12.77
N ALA A 158 28.04 11.54 -13.83
CA ALA A 158 29.10 12.55 -13.95
C ALA A 158 28.55 13.98 -14.07
N SER A 159 27.41 14.16 -14.75
CA SER A 159 26.74 15.45 -14.88
C SER A 159 26.10 15.90 -13.56
N LEU A 160 25.44 15.00 -12.83
CA LEU A 160 24.89 15.25 -11.49
C LEU A 160 26.00 15.60 -10.49
N TYR A 161 27.11 14.86 -10.48
CA TYR A 161 28.25 15.14 -9.62
C TYR A 161 28.86 16.52 -9.92
N LYS A 162 29.04 16.85 -11.20
CA LYS A 162 29.54 18.16 -11.64
C LYS A 162 28.62 19.30 -11.20
N LEU A 163 27.32 19.17 -11.45
CA LEU A 163 26.32 20.16 -11.07
C LEU A 163 26.28 20.37 -9.54
N ARG A 164 26.44 19.30 -8.75
CA ARG A 164 26.43 19.41 -7.29
C ARG A 164 27.69 20.10 -6.75
N LEU A 165 28.85 19.86 -7.34
CA LEU A 165 30.08 20.60 -7.03
C LEU A 165 29.92 22.10 -7.34
N GLU A 166 29.32 22.45 -8.48
CA GLU A 166 29.02 23.85 -8.84
C GLU A 166 28.06 24.51 -7.83
N GLN A 167 27.02 23.79 -7.39
CA GLN A 167 26.09 24.26 -6.34
C GLN A 167 26.75 24.46 -4.96
N LEU A 168 27.78 23.69 -4.65
CA LEU A 168 28.55 23.79 -3.40
C LEU A 168 29.65 24.86 -3.46
N GLY A 169 29.72 25.65 -4.55
CA GLY A 169 30.67 26.75 -4.69
C GLY A 169 32.03 26.36 -5.28
N VAL A 170 32.14 25.20 -5.92
CA VAL A 170 33.35 24.82 -6.66
C VAL A 170 33.30 25.39 -8.08
N ASP A 171 34.13 26.39 -8.35
CA ASP A 171 34.26 26.97 -9.70
C ASP A 171 34.90 25.98 -10.69
N SER A 172 34.20 25.70 -11.81
CA SER A 172 34.68 24.86 -12.92
C SER A 172 35.18 23.44 -12.55
N PRO A 173 34.35 22.58 -11.92
CA PRO A 173 34.80 21.30 -11.40
C PRO A 173 35.22 20.31 -12.49
N ASN A 174 36.45 19.80 -12.38
CA ASN A 174 37.03 18.83 -13.31
C ASN A 174 36.58 17.38 -12.98
N VAL A 175 35.46 16.96 -13.55
CA VAL A 175 34.92 15.60 -13.38
C VAL A 175 35.34 14.68 -14.53
N HIS A 176 36.23 13.73 -14.24
CA HIS A 176 36.57 12.64 -15.17
C HIS A 176 35.69 11.41 -14.92
N SER A 177 34.85 11.04 -15.91
CA SER A 177 33.92 9.92 -15.80
C SER A 177 34.59 8.57 -15.49
N THR A 178 35.77 8.29 -16.04
CA THR A 178 36.56 7.08 -15.73
C THR A 178 36.95 7.02 -14.25
N ARG A 179 37.44 8.15 -13.70
CA ARG A 179 37.86 8.24 -12.29
C ARG A 179 36.65 8.19 -11.35
N LEU A 180 35.54 8.84 -11.72
CA LEU A 180 34.29 8.76 -10.97
C LEU A 180 33.77 7.32 -10.92
N LYS A 181 33.81 6.58 -12.03
CA LYS A 181 33.45 5.15 -12.07
C LYS A 181 34.33 4.32 -11.12
N GLU A 182 35.65 4.53 -11.15
CA GLU A 182 36.59 3.82 -10.26
C GLU A 182 36.31 4.13 -8.77
N GLN A 183 36.03 5.39 -8.44
CA GLN A 183 35.66 5.81 -7.08
C GLN A 183 34.31 5.20 -6.64
N LEU A 184 33.30 5.22 -7.51
CA LEU A 184 32.01 4.59 -7.26
C LEU A 184 32.17 3.08 -7.03
N PHE A 185 33.02 2.40 -7.79
CA PHE A 185 33.29 0.96 -7.62
C PHE A 185 34.05 0.63 -6.35
N ALA A 186 34.95 1.52 -5.92
CA ALA A 186 35.64 1.39 -4.65
C ALA A 186 34.72 1.63 -3.45
N ARG A 187 33.71 2.51 -3.57
CA ARG A 187 32.79 2.87 -2.47
C ARG A 187 31.50 2.05 -2.43
N ILE A 188 31.08 1.50 -3.57
CA ILE A 188 29.91 0.64 -3.72
C ILE A 188 30.38 -0.67 -4.40
N PRO A 189 30.90 -1.66 -3.64
CA PRO A 189 31.45 -2.90 -4.21
C PRO A 189 30.42 -3.74 -4.96
N GLU A 190 29.15 -3.42 -4.77
CA GLU A 190 28.00 -4.11 -5.32
C GLU A 190 27.54 -3.58 -6.66
N ILE A 191 27.99 -2.43 -7.15
CA ILE A 191 27.71 -2.06 -8.53
C ILE A 191 28.72 -2.69 -9.49
N GLU A 192 28.29 -2.90 -10.72
CA GLU A 192 29.12 -3.25 -11.86
C GLU A 192 28.71 -2.47 -13.10
N ALA A 193 29.59 -2.45 -14.10
CA ALA A 193 29.37 -1.67 -15.32
C ALA A 193 29.28 -2.55 -16.54
N HIS A 194 28.20 -2.35 -17.28
CA HIS A 194 27.94 -3.00 -18.55
C HIS A 194 28.09 -1.98 -19.68
N LYS A 195 28.86 -2.33 -20.72
CA LYS A 195 28.90 -1.55 -21.96
C LYS A 195 27.69 -1.90 -22.82
N LYS A 196 26.73 -0.97 -22.98
CA LYS A 196 25.66 -1.05 -23.97
C LYS A 196 25.97 -0.05 -25.10
N GLY A 197 26.72 -0.50 -26.11
CA GLY A 197 27.11 0.34 -27.24
C GLY A 197 28.12 1.43 -26.86
N ARG A 198 27.73 2.71 -26.96
CA ARG A 198 28.57 3.86 -26.55
C ARG A 198 28.46 4.18 -25.05
N ASP A 199 27.42 3.70 -24.39
CA ASP A 199 27.13 4.02 -22.99
C ASP A 199 27.71 2.98 -22.02
N VAL A 200 28.07 3.48 -20.83
CA VAL A 200 28.46 2.68 -19.68
C VAL A 200 27.31 2.75 -18.67
N LEU A 201 26.58 1.66 -18.57
CA LEU A 201 25.50 1.47 -17.61
C LEU A 201 26.07 0.93 -16.30
N ILE A 202 25.54 1.38 -15.16
CA ILE A 202 25.93 0.96 -13.81
C ILE A 202 24.67 0.41 -13.12
N ALA A 203 24.76 -0.81 -12.60
CA ALA A 203 23.67 -1.54 -11.93
C ALA A 203 24.23 -2.41 -10.79
N PHE A 204 23.40 -2.82 -9.82
CA PHE A 204 23.86 -3.63 -8.68
C PHE A 204 23.91 -5.13 -8.99
N LYS A 205 24.93 -5.83 -8.48
CA LYS A 205 25.19 -7.29 -8.53
C LYS A 205 24.18 -8.15 -7.78
N ALA A 206 23.52 -7.59 -6.75
CA ALA A 206 22.36 -8.27 -6.17
C ALA A 206 21.21 -8.29 -7.17
N ASP A 207 21.06 -7.18 -7.90
CA ASP A 207 20.06 -7.01 -8.92
C ASP A 207 20.50 -7.69 -10.22
N THR A 208 21.78 -8.04 -10.47
CA THR A 208 22.16 -8.76 -11.71
C THR A 208 21.48 -10.12 -11.85
N GLY A 209 21.05 -10.76 -10.75
CA GLY A 209 20.23 -11.97 -10.81
C GLY A 209 18.81 -11.66 -11.31
N PRO A 210 18.05 -10.80 -10.62
CA PRO A 210 16.83 -10.16 -11.12
C PRO A 210 17.02 -9.56 -12.51
N VAL A 211 17.82 -8.53 -12.77
CA VAL A 211 18.21 -7.98 -14.09
C VAL A 211 18.60 -9.03 -15.14
N LEU A 212 19.07 -10.24 -14.79
CA LEU A 212 19.26 -11.36 -15.74
C LEU A 212 18.06 -12.30 -15.87
N HIS A 213 17.23 -12.43 -14.83
CA HIS A 213 15.96 -13.18 -14.83
C HIS A 213 14.85 -12.34 -15.47
N GLU A 214 14.78 -11.07 -15.14
CA GLU A 214 14.40 -9.98 -16.00
C GLU A 214 15.05 -10.13 -17.37
N ALA A 215 16.37 -10.14 -17.64
CA ALA A 215 16.86 -10.43 -19.02
C ALA A 215 16.49 -11.83 -19.57
N SER A 216 15.73 -12.64 -18.81
CA SER A 216 15.02 -13.84 -19.25
C SER A 216 13.47 -13.68 -19.35
N GLN A 217 12.85 -12.64 -18.76
CA GLN A 217 11.46 -12.18 -18.90
C GLN A 217 11.35 -10.90 -19.80
N TYR A 218 12.11 -9.86 -19.49
CA TYR A 218 12.97 -9.19 -20.49
C TYR A 218 13.88 -10.16 -21.30
N SER A 219 13.69 -11.48 -21.41
CA SER A 219 14.02 -12.09 -22.70
C SER A 219 13.10 -11.42 -23.70
N ASN A 220 11.79 -11.52 -23.49
CA ASN A 220 10.79 -10.93 -24.36
C ASN A 220 10.80 -9.40 -24.27
N ALA A 221 10.85 -8.78 -23.09
CA ALA A 221 10.96 -7.31 -22.98
C ALA A 221 12.34 -6.71 -23.37
N LEU A 222 13.48 -7.42 -23.31
CA LEU A 222 14.76 -6.95 -23.89
C LEU A 222 14.82 -7.29 -25.38
N HIS A 223 14.16 -8.35 -25.86
CA HIS A 223 13.99 -8.60 -27.29
C HIS A 223 13.07 -7.54 -27.89
N LEU A 224 11.99 -7.13 -27.21
CA LEU A 224 11.12 -6.02 -27.58
C LEU A 224 11.83 -4.67 -27.45
N SER A 225 12.58 -4.41 -26.36
CA SER A 225 13.38 -3.18 -26.21
C SER A 225 14.54 -3.12 -27.20
N LYS A 226 15.24 -4.22 -27.48
CA LYS A 226 16.25 -4.30 -28.54
C LYS A 226 15.61 -4.17 -29.92
N ALA A 227 14.45 -4.79 -30.16
CA ALA A 227 13.69 -4.63 -31.40
C ALA A 227 13.27 -3.18 -31.57
N ALA A 228 12.71 -2.52 -30.55
CA ALA A 228 12.37 -1.10 -30.56
C ALA A 228 13.61 -0.21 -30.72
N ASP A 229 14.75 -0.50 -30.09
CA ASP A 229 16.03 0.20 -30.30
C ASP A 229 16.53 0.02 -31.75
N ILE A 230 16.42 -1.18 -32.31
CA ILE A 230 16.77 -1.50 -33.72
C ILE A 230 15.83 -0.77 -34.67
N LEU A 231 14.51 -0.87 -34.48
CA LEU A 231 13.47 -0.17 -35.24
C LEU A 231 13.69 1.34 -35.21
N ARG A 232 13.82 1.93 -34.03
CA ARG A 232 14.05 3.38 -33.85
C ARG A 232 15.35 3.81 -34.53
N LYS A 233 16.41 2.99 -34.47
CA LYS A 233 17.66 3.24 -35.19
C LYS A 233 17.49 3.13 -36.71
N GLU A 234 16.76 2.14 -37.22
CA GLU A 234 16.44 2.03 -38.64
C GLU A 234 15.58 3.20 -39.12
N MET A 235 14.54 3.60 -38.38
CA MET A 235 13.72 4.79 -38.65
C MET A 235 14.56 6.07 -38.75
N LEU A 236 15.53 6.26 -37.86
CA LEU A 236 16.43 7.42 -37.87
C LEU A 236 17.51 7.35 -38.97
N GLN A 237 17.81 6.17 -39.50
CA GLN A 237 18.83 5.96 -40.54
C GLN A 237 18.24 5.83 -41.95
N HIS A 238 16.96 5.47 -42.05
CA HIS A 238 16.21 5.36 -43.30
C HIS A 238 16.06 6.74 -43.93
N LYS A 239 16.46 6.86 -45.20
CA LYS A 239 16.45 8.12 -45.93
C LYS A 239 15.80 7.92 -47.28
N THR A 240 14.48 8.10 -47.34
CA THR A 240 13.79 8.26 -48.61
C THR A 240 14.12 9.61 -49.23
N LYS A 241 14.47 9.61 -50.51
CA LYS A 241 14.55 10.82 -51.31
C LYS A 241 13.15 11.12 -51.83
N PHE A 242 12.54 12.20 -51.35
CA PHE A 242 11.31 12.71 -51.94
C PHE A 242 11.59 13.16 -53.38
N SER A 243 11.16 12.36 -54.36
CA SER A 243 10.99 12.86 -55.73
C SER A 243 9.82 13.84 -55.75
N SER A 244 9.87 14.85 -56.61
CA SER A 244 8.85 15.90 -56.76
C SER A 244 7.46 15.43 -57.22
N GLU A 245 7.25 14.11 -57.28
CA GLU A 245 6.02 13.42 -57.64
C GLU A 245 5.71 12.40 -56.54
N LEU A 246 4.52 12.49 -55.94
CA LEU A 246 3.97 11.46 -55.07
C LEU A 246 3.47 10.31 -55.93
N LYS A 247 4.27 9.23 -56.00
CA LYS A 247 3.90 7.98 -56.66
C LYS A 247 3.10 7.10 -55.71
N ASP A 248 2.18 6.30 -56.25
CA ASP A 248 1.54 5.22 -55.49
C ASP A 248 2.61 4.30 -54.88
N GLY A 249 2.45 3.97 -53.60
CA GLY A 249 3.43 3.18 -52.83
C GLY A 249 4.51 4.00 -52.11
N PHE A 250 4.68 5.30 -52.38
CA PHE A 250 5.71 6.13 -51.70
C PHE A 250 5.60 6.12 -50.16
N GLY A 251 4.39 5.96 -49.63
CA GLY A 251 4.15 5.82 -48.19
C GLY A 251 4.71 4.51 -47.59
N GLU A 252 4.77 3.42 -48.35
CA GLU A 252 5.40 2.17 -47.89
C GLU A 252 6.92 2.26 -47.99
N GLU A 253 7.46 2.83 -49.07
CA GLU A 253 8.90 3.05 -49.24
C GLU A 253 9.48 3.98 -48.16
N ALA A 254 8.67 4.91 -47.63
CA ALA A 254 9.03 5.81 -46.55
C ALA A 254 9.15 5.14 -45.16
N ILE A 255 8.69 3.91 -44.99
CA ILE A 255 8.69 3.19 -43.71
C ILE A 255 9.80 2.12 -43.73
N PRO A 256 10.62 1.97 -42.67
CA PRO A 256 11.63 0.93 -42.62
C PRO A 256 11.02 -0.49 -42.70
N PRO A 257 11.61 -1.42 -43.48
CA PRO A 257 11.08 -2.77 -43.63
C PRO A 257 10.89 -3.55 -42.32
N ALA A 258 11.76 -3.35 -41.32
CA ALA A 258 11.60 -3.99 -40.02
C ALA A 258 10.36 -3.49 -39.26
N LEU A 259 9.98 -2.21 -39.40
CA LEU A 259 8.77 -1.68 -38.77
C LEU A 259 7.52 -2.26 -39.45
N LEU A 260 7.55 -2.40 -40.77
CA LEU A 260 6.49 -3.10 -41.50
C LEU A 260 6.34 -4.56 -41.06
N GLN A 261 7.44 -5.26 -40.76
CA GLN A 261 7.39 -6.63 -40.22
C GLN A 261 6.80 -6.69 -38.80
N VAL A 262 7.14 -5.76 -37.91
CA VAL A 262 6.57 -5.75 -36.55
C VAL A 262 5.09 -5.37 -36.56
N LEU A 263 4.68 -4.43 -37.41
CA LEU A 263 3.26 -4.16 -37.69
C LEU A 263 2.56 -5.37 -38.30
N GLU A 264 3.24 -6.16 -39.14
CA GLU A 264 2.69 -7.40 -39.70
C GLU A 264 2.50 -8.50 -38.65
N ILE A 265 3.46 -8.66 -37.72
CA ILE A 265 3.34 -9.61 -36.60
C ILE A 265 2.23 -9.17 -35.64
N SER A 266 2.18 -7.89 -35.27
CA SER A 266 1.12 -7.34 -34.41
C SER A 266 -0.25 -7.47 -35.06
N GLY A 267 -0.36 -7.15 -36.35
CA GLY A 267 -1.57 -7.33 -37.15
C GLY A 267 -2.03 -8.79 -37.18
N LYS A 268 -1.14 -9.74 -37.48
CA LYS A 268 -1.44 -11.19 -37.49
C LYS A 268 -1.93 -11.69 -36.13
N LEU A 269 -1.25 -11.32 -35.04
CA LEU A 269 -1.65 -11.71 -33.68
C LEU A 269 -3.03 -11.11 -33.33
N GLY A 270 -3.24 -9.83 -33.63
CA GLY A 270 -4.52 -9.16 -33.41
C GLY A 270 -5.66 -9.76 -34.24
N GLU A 271 -5.45 -10.04 -35.52
CA GLU A 271 -6.42 -10.71 -36.40
C GLU A 271 -6.73 -12.12 -35.91
N THR A 272 -5.71 -12.88 -35.51
CA THR A 272 -5.86 -14.26 -34.99
C THR A 272 -6.70 -14.29 -33.71
N VAL A 273 -6.45 -13.36 -32.77
CA VAL A 273 -7.20 -13.24 -31.51
C VAL A 273 -8.62 -12.70 -31.73
N ILE A 274 -8.81 -11.69 -32.58
CA ILE A 274 -10.14 -11.14 -32.89
C ILE A 274 -11.00 -12.15 -33.65
N LYS A 275 -10.39 -12.93 -34.57
CA LYS A 275 -11.07 -14.04 -35.24
C LYS A 275 -11.58 -15.06 -34.21
N GLN A 276 -10.76 -15.43 -33.21
CA GLN A 276 -11.21 -16.28 -32.11
C GLN A 276 -12.39 -15.66 -31.36
N TYR A 277 -12.35 -14.36 -31.02
CA TYR A 277 -13.48 -13.69 -30.35
C TYR A 277 -14.78 -13.72 -31.16
N VAL A 278 -14.69 -13.66 -32.49
CA VAL A 278 -15.85 -13.75 -33.40
C VAL A 278 -16.34 -15.19 -33.57
N GLU A 279 -15.43 -16.18 -33.58
CA GLU A 279 -15.78 -17.61 -33.66
C GLU A 279 -16.37 -18.15 -32.35
N GLU A 280 -15.94 -17.63 -31.20
CA GLU A 280 -16.42 -18.01 -29.87
C GLU A 280 -17.59 -17.14 -29.35
N ASP A 281 -17.95 -16.08 -30.07
CA ASP A 281 -18.96 -15.04 -29.71
C ASP A 281 -18.70 -14.40 -28.32
N VAL A 282 -17.43 -14.30 -27.91
CA VAL A 282 -17.02 -13.74 -26.63
C VAL A 282 -15.61 -13.16 -26.69
N VAL A 283 -15.40 -12.00 -26.04
CA VAL A 283 -14.07 -11.40 -25.88
C VAL A 283 -13.42 -11.96 -24.61
N CYS A 284 -12.85 -13.16 -24.73
CA CYS A 284 -12.19 -13.89 -23.66
C CYS A 284 -10.70 -14.10 -23.96
N GLN A 285 -9.81 -13.69 -23.06
CA GLN A 285 -8.37 -13.76 -23.31
C GLN A 285 -7.85 -15.22 -23.29
N PRO A 286 -7.08 -15.69 -24.29
CA PRO A 286 -6.65 -17.10 -24.40
C PRO A 286 -5.80 -17.64 -23.23
N VAL A 287 -5.22 -16.76 -22.40
CA VAL A 287 -4.46 -17.13 -21.20
C VAL A 287 -5.34 -17.69 -20.07
N LEU A 288 -6.64 -17.36 -20.08
CA LEU A 288 -7.63 -17.88 -19.14
C LEU A 288 -7.92 -19.37 -19.45
N ARG A 289 -8.44 -20.09 -18.47
CA ARG A 289 -8.70 -21.53 -18.54
C ARG A 289 -10.14 -21.86 -18.19
N LYS A 290 -10.68 -22.90 -18.82
CA LYS A 290 -12.01 -23.41 -18.53
C LYS A 290 -12.00 -24.23 -17.24
N GLY A 291 -13.10 -24.22 -16.51
CA GLY A 291 -13.27 -24.99 -15.26
C GLY A 291 -12.54 -24.44 -14.03
N LEU A 292 -12.05 -23.21 -14.04
CA LEU A 292 -11.48 -22.53 -12.86
C LEU A 292 -12.41 -21.43 -12.34
N PHE A 293 -12.70 -21.44 -11.04
CA PHE A 293 -13.46 -20.37 -10.40
C PHE A 293 -12.84 -19.00 -10.72
N THR A 294 -13.65 -18.11 -11.27
CA THR A 294 -13.21 -16.85 -11.89
C THR A 294 -13.92 -15.67 -11.25
N THR A 295 -13.13 -14.74 -10.69
CA THR A 295 -13.59 -13.44 -10.20
C THR A 295 -13.13 -12.33 -11.15
N ALA A 296 -13.69 -11.14 -11.04
CA ALA A 296 -13.32 -9.98 -11.86
C ALA A 296 -13.14 -8.72 -11.02
N ALA A 297 -12.45 -7.73 -11.58
CA ALA A 297 -12.42 -6.36 -11.07
C ALA A 297 -12.67 -5.35 -12.19
N VAL A 298 -13.29 -4.21 -11.85
CA VAL A 298 -13.43 -3.05 -12.74
C VAL A 298 -12.97 -1.77 -12.05
N ASP A 299 -12.20 -0.95 -12.76
CA ASP A 299 -11.71 0.35 -12.31
C ASP A 299 -11.51 1.31 -13.50
N ASN A 300 -11.14 2.56 -13.19
CA ASN A 300 -10.78 3.60 -14.12
C ASN A 300 -9.31 3.46 -14.54
N ILE A 301 -9.08 3.55 -15.84
CA ILE A 301 -7.74 3.70 -16.40
C ILE A 301 -7.58 5.10 -16.99
N ASP A 302 -7.18 6.02 -16.12
CA ASP A 302 -6.72 7.35 -16.52
C ASP A 302 -5.23 7.32 -16.86
N HIS A 303 -4.89 7.72 -18.08
CA HIS A 303 -3.51 7.93 -18.52
C HIS A 303 -3.30 9.40 -18.89
N ASN A 304 -2.63 10.13 -17.98
CA ASN A 304 -2.11 11.46 -18.24
C ASN A 304 -0.69 11.32 -18.82
N HIS A 305 -0.54 11.48 -20.14
CA HIS A 305 0.79 11.55 -20.75
C HIS A 305 1.47 12.87 -20.32
N THR A 306 2.57 12.78 -19.56
CA THR A 306 3.37 13.93 -19.13
C THR A 306 4.27 14.52 -20.23
N ALA A 307 4.20 14.00 -21.46
CA ALA A 307 4.91 14.54 -22.61
C ALA A 307 4.33 15.88 -23.05
N THR A 308 5.18 16.90 -23.21
CA THR A 308 4.83 18.27 -23.65
C THR A 308 4.23 18.38 -25.06
N THR A 309 4.01 17.25 -25.75
CA THR A 309 3.40 17.14 -27.08
C THR A 309 2.14 16.27 -27.11
N ALA A 310 1.70 15.71 -25.98
CA ALA A 310 0.52 14.86 -25.93
C ALA A 310 -0.77 15.71 -25.95
N SER A 311 -1.60 15.52 -26.99
CA SER A 311 -2.84 16.29 -27.19
C SER A 311 -4.09 15.68 -26.54
N THR A 312 -3.97 14.48 -25.95
CA THR A 312 -5.11 13.74 -25.37
C THR A 312 -4.68 12.91 -24.16
N SER A 313 -5.37 13.07 -23.03
CA SER A 313 -5.39 12.07 -21.96
C SER A 313 -6.32 10.91 -22.35
N PHE A 314 -5.94 9.68 -22.01
CA PHE A 314 -6.85 8.54 -22.14
C PHE A 314 -7.67 8.42 -20.85
N HIS A 315 -8.99 8.38 -20.99
CA HIS A 315 -9.94 8.15 -19.89
C HIS A 315 -10.82 6.97 -20.30
N GLY A 316 -10.64 5.82 -19.65
CA GLY A 316 -11.38 4.61 -19.99
C GLY A 316 -11.61 3.68 -18.81
N LYS A 317 -12.12 2.48 -19.09
CA LYS A 317 -12.29 1.40 -18.12
C LYS A 317 -11.42 0.20 -18.44
N SER A 318 -10.93 -0.40 -17.37
CA SER A 318 -10.15 -1.62 -17.34
C SER A 318 -10.99 -2.71 -16.65
N ILE A 319 -11.01 -3.93 -17.20
CA ILE A 319 -11.63 -5.10 -16.57
C ILE A 319 -10.58 -6.19 -16.46
N SER A 320 -10.21 -6.59 -15.24
CA SER A 320 -9.38 -7.78 -15.03
C SER A 320 -10.25 -8.99 -14.71
N MET A 321 -9.88 -10.12 -15.28
CA MET A 321 -10.33 -11.45 -14.86
C MET A 321 -9.24 -12.09 -14.00
N PHE A 322 -9.62 -12.80 -12.95
CA PHE A 322 -8.75 -13.53 -12.04
C PHE A 322 -9.27 -14.94 -11.87
N GLN A 323 -8.40 -15.94 -11.96
CA GLN A 323 -8.77 -17.34 -11.79
C GLN A 323 -7.96 -17.99 -10.69
N HIS A 324 -8.61 -18.88 -9.96
CA HIS A 324 -8.09 -19.47 -8.73
C HIS A 324 -7.91 -20.97 -8.91
N PRO A 325 -6.73 -21.43 -9.39
CA PRO A 325 -6.41 -22.85 -9.50
C PRO A 325 -6.14 -23.45 -8.11
N SER A 326 -6.30 -24.77 -8.01
CA SER A 326 -5.86 -25.56 -6.86
C SER A 326 -4.89 -26.67 -7.31
N LYS A 327 -4.43 -27.51 -6.39
CA LYS A 327 -3.61 -28.69 -6.72
C LYS A 327 -4.42 -29.75 -7.45
N GLU A 328 -5.69 -29.88 -7.10
CA GLU A 328 -6.66 -30.80 -7.67
C GLU A 328 -7.20 -30.31 -9.02
N ASN A 329 -7.32 -28.98 -9.19
CA ASN A 329 -7.88 -28.36 -10.40
C ASN A 329 -6.99 -27.24 -10.96
N ARG A 330 -6.35 -27.52 -12.09
CA ARG A 330 -5.50 -26.57 -12.83
C ARG A 330 -6.19 -25.89 -14.00
N GLY A 331 -7.45 -26.22 -14.26
CA GLY A 331 -8.22 -25.78 -15.43
C GLY A 331 -7.74 -26.37 -16.74
N GLU A 332 -8.61 -26.29 -17.74
CA GLU A 332 -8.32 -26.68 -19.12
C GLU A 332 -7.86 -25.46 -19.92
N GLN A 333 -6.72 -25.57 -20.62
CA GLN A 333 -6.27 -24.50 -21.51
C GLN A 333 -7.25 -24.32 -22.67
N GLN A 334 -7.50 -23.07 -23.06
CA GLN A 334 -8.24 -22.78 -24.29
C GLN A 334 -7.44 -23.25 -25.51
N VAL A 335 -8.13 -23.51 -26.62
CA VAL A 335 -7.48 -23.85 -27.89
C VAL A 335 -6.60 -22.66 -28.29
N SER A 336 -5.31 -22.90 -28.50
CA SER A 336 -4.40 -21.87 -28.99
C SER A 336 -4.80 -21.51 -30.43
N PRO A 337 -5.10 -20.24 -30.74
CA PRO A 337 -5.60 -19.89 -32.06
C PRO A 337 -4.48 -20.02 -33.10
N GLU A 338 -4.79 -20.63 -34.25
CA GLU A 338 -3.82 -20.84 -35.31
C GLU A 338 -3.44 -19.50 -35.97
N ILE A 339 -2.14 -19.16 -35.93
CA ILE A 339 -1.62 -17.94 -36.54
C ILE A 339 -1.84 -18.01 -38.05
N THR A 340 -2.64 -17.09 -38.58
CA THR A 340 -2.94 -17.02 -40.00
C THR A 340 -1.77 -16.47 -40.82
N ASP A 341 -1.59 -17.00 -42.03
CA ASP A 341 -0.54 -16.57 -42.98
C ASP A 341 -0.87 -15.22 -43.68
N SER A 342 -1.83 -14.46 -43.14
CA SER A 342 -2.35 -13.22 -43.69
C SER A 342 -1.34 -12.07 -43.59
N ARG A 343 -1.07 -11.38 -44.69
CA ARG A 343 -0.21 -10.17 -44.68
C ARG A 343 -0.99 -8.92 -44.27
N THR A 344 -1.61 -8.92 -43.10
CA THR A 344 -2.20 -7.71 -42.52
C THR A 344 -1.15 -6.90 -41.74
N ARG A 345 -1.21 -5.57 -41.82
CA ARG A 345 -0.43 -4.64 -40.98
C ARG A 345 -1.32 -3.78 -40.06
N LYS A 346 -2.59 -4.14 -39.94
CA LYS A 346 -3.56 -3.50 -39.05
C LYS A 346 -4.19 -4.57 -38.18
N VAL A 347 -4.28 -4.30 -36.88
CA VAL A 347 -5.15 -5.05 -35.98
C VAL A 347 -6.60 -4.72 -36.38
N PRO A 348 -7.47 -5.72 -36.62
CA PRO A 348 -8.89 -5.48 -36.88
C PRO A 348 -9.58 -4.76 -35.72
N GLU A 349 -10.79 -4.27 -35.94
CA GLU A 349 -11.61 -3.73 -34.85
C GLU A 349 -12.18 -4.88 -34.00
N LEU A 350 -12.32 -4.63 -32.68
CA LEU A 350 -12.99 -5.55 -31.77
C LEU A 350 -14.48 -5.67 -32.13
N PRO A 351 -15.15 -6.81 -31.82
CA PRO A 351 -16.57 -7.01 -32.12
C PRO A 351 -17.45 -5.84 -31.63
N GLU A 352 -18.43 -5.43 -32.43
CA GLU A 352 -19.28 -4.26 -32.13
C GLU A 352 -20.02 -4.40 -30.79
N ASP A 353 -20.48 -5.59 -30.41
CA ASP A 353 -21.12 -5.83 -29.11
C ASP A 353 -20.15 -5.70 -27.91
N TYR A 354 -18.84 -5.68 -28.15
CA TYR A 354 -17.84 -5.33 -27.15
C TYR A 354 -17.60 -3.83 -27.05
N THR A 355 -17.50 -3.13 -28.18
CA THR A 355 -17.07 -1.72 -28.24
C THR A 355 -18.21 -0.72 -28.13
N ASN A 356 -19.42 -1.08 -28.55
CA ASN A 356 -20.59 -0.20 -28.61
C ASN A 356 -21.38 -0.24 -27.29
N ILE A 357 -21.16 0.74 -26.42
CA ILE A 357 -21.88 0.85 -25.15
C ILE A 357 -23.22 1.57 -25.37
N ALA A 358 -24.30 0.81 -25.41
CA ALA A 358 -25.65 1.37 -25.53
C ALA A 358 -25.99 2.29 -24.34
N PRO A 359 -26.53 3.50 -24.55
CA PRO A 359 -26.80 4.44 -23.47
C PRO A 359 -27.92 3.94 -22.54
N VAL A 360 -27.63 3.92 -21.24
CA VAL A 360 -28.54 3.49 -20.18
C VAL A 360 -28.53 4.50 -19.04
N TYR A 361 -29.70 4.79 -18.50
CA TYR A 361 -29.94 5.70 -17.40
C TYR A 361 -31.06 5.16 -16.50
N PHE A 362 -30.95 5.41 -15.19
CA PHE A 362 -32.02 5.07 -14.25
C PHE A 362 -33.23 6.00 -14.46
N LYS A 363 -34.42 5.42 -14.65
CA LYS A 363 -35.69 6.18 -14.72
C LYS A 363 -36.19 6.62 -13.34
N LYS A 364 -35.77 5.92 -12.30
CA LYS A 364 -35.98 6.16 -10.88
C LYS A 364 -34.81 5.52 -10.14
N ASN A 365 -34.35 6.11 -9.05
CA ASN A 365 -33.33 5.50 -8.20
C ASN A 365 -33.80 4.09 -7.78
N PRO A 366 -33.01 3.04 -8.09
CA PRO A 366 -33.35 1.68 -7.67
C PRO A 366 -33.26 1.59 -6.15
N THR A 367 -34.08 0.72 -5.56
CA THR A 367 -34.11 0.46 -4.13
C THR A 367 -33.66 -0.97 -3.88
N PRO A 368 -32.90 -1.24 -2.79
CA PRO A 368 -32.57 -2.61 -2.42
C PRO A 368 -33.84 -3.44 -2.22
N ALA A 369 -33.73 -4.74 -2.50
CA ALA A 369 -34.77 -5.69 -2.15
C ALA A 369 -34.98 -5.71 -0.62
N SER A 370 -36.20 -6.03 -0.18
CA SER A 370 -36.43 -6.38 1.23
C SER A 370 -35.73 -7.71 1.50
N VAL A 371 -34.83 -7.74 2.46
CA VAL A 371 -34.08 -8.94 2.86
C VAL A 371 -34.59 -9.40 4.22
N ASP A 372 -34.65 -10.72 4.40
CA ASP A 372 -34.91 -11.33 5.71
C ASP A 372 -33.84 -10.92 6.74
N GLU A 373 -34.16 -11.04 8.02
CA GLU A 373 -33.22 -10.70 9.09
C GLU A 373 -31.95 -11.56 9.02
N VAL A 374 -30.79 -10.90 8.90
CA VAL A 374 -29.48 -11.53 8.80
C VAL A 374 -28.81 -11.50 10.16
N SER A 375 -28.45 -12.67 10.70
CA SER A 375 -27.61 -12.74 11.90
C SER A 375 -26.22 -12.22 11.56
N LEU A 376 -25.76 -11.19 12.29
CA LEU A 376 -24.37 -10.77 12.26
C LEU A 376 -23.46 -11.88 12.83
N PRO A 377 -22.15 -11.87 12.51
CA PRO A 377 -21.18 -12.76 13.15
C PRO A 377 -21.21 -12.56 14.67
N ASP A 378 -21.06 -13.65 15.44
CA ASP A 378 -20.95 -13.58 16.90
C ASP A 378 -19.69 -12.76 17.29
N PRO A 379 -19.81 -11.64 18.02
CA PRO A 379 -18.65 -10.85 18.46
C PRO A 379 -17.63 -11.67 19.28
N SER A 380 -18.06 -12.77 19.91
CA SER A 380 -17.13 -13.68 20.62
C SER A 380 -16.15 -14.41 19.69
N LEU A 381 -16.45 -14.54 18.39
CA LEU A 381 -15.53 -15.10 17.39
C LEU A 381 -14.42 -14.11 17.07
N PHE A 382 -14.78 -12.86 16.77
CA PHE A 382 -13.79 -11.81 16.54
C PHE A 382 -12.90 -11.60 17.79
N GLN A 383 -13.48 -11.61 18.99
CA GLN A 383 -12.72 -11.55 20.25
C GLN A 383 -11.80 -12.75 20.50
N ARG A 384 -12.00 -13.90 19.83
CA ARG A 384 -11.00 -14.99 19.81
C ARG A 384 -9.94 -14.71 18.77
N ASN A 385 -10.33 -14.30 17.57
CA ASN A 385 -9.40 -14.07 16.47
C ASN A 385 -8.43 -12.92 16.72
N ILE A 386 -8.88 -11.80 17.31
CA ILE A 386 -8.01 -10.66 17.66
C ILE A 386 -6.97 -10.99 18.76
N ARG A 387 -7.15 -12.07 19.53
CA ARG A 387 -6.15 -12.53 20.51
C ARG A 387 -4.82 -12.90 19.85
N VAL A 388 -4.83 -13.37 18.61
CA VAL A 388 -3.61 -13.69 17.85
C VAL A 388 -2.77 -12.42 17.63
N GLU A 389 -3.40 -11.26 17.45
CA GLU A 389 -2.67 -9.99 17.37
C GLU A 389 -2.09 -9.58 18.73
N TYR A 390 -2.81 -9.83 19.83
CA TYR A 390 -2.29 -9.65 21.18
C TYR A 390 -1.14 -10.63 21.52
N GLU A 391 -1.19 -11.87 21.04
CA GLU A 391 -0.10 -12.85 21.16
C GLU A 391 1.16 -12.39 20.40
N TRP A 392 1.00 -11.76 19.24
CA TRP A 392 2.08 -11.08 18.54
C TRP A 392 2.66 -9.93 19.37
N LEU A 393 1.82 -9.04 19.91
CA LEU A 393 2.26 -7.94 20.76
C LEU A 393 3.01 -8.42 22.03
N GLU A 394 2.55 -9.49 22.68
CA GLU A 394 3.26 -10.10 23.81
C GLU A 394 4.59 -10.76 23.40
N LYS A 395 4.66 -11.35 22.20
CA LYS A 395 5.91 -11.91 21.65
C LYS A 395 6.94 -10.81 21.43
N VAL A 396 6.53 -9.66 20.88
CA VAL A 396 7.42 -8.49 20.71
C VAL A 396 7.91 -8.02 22.08
N GLN A 397 7.00 -7.84 23.06
CA GLN A 397 7.37 -7.39 24.41
C GLN A 397 8.39 -8.31 25.11
N ARG A 398 8.26 -9.63 24.98
CA ARG A 398 9.14 -10.61 25.63
C ARG A 398 10.57 -10.66 25.05
N THR A 399 10.81 -10.01 23.91
CA THR A 399 12.07 -10.11 23.14
C THR A 399 12.96 -8.87 23.37
N THR A 400 13.12 -8.44 24.63
CA THR A 400 13.97 -7.28 24.98
C THR A 400 15.46 -7.53 24.74
N ASP A 401 15.88 -8.80 24.75
CA ASP A 401 17.16 -9.26 24.19
C ASP A 401 16.87 -9.91 22.83
N VAL A 402 17.25 -9.23 21.75
CA VAL A 402 16.99 -9.70 20.38
C VAL A 402 18.02 -10.75 19.99
N ASP A 403 17.73 -12.02 20.30
CA ASP A 403 18.42 -13.15 19.67
C ASP A 403 17.86 -13.39 18.26
N ASP A 404 18.74 -13.76 17.34
CA ASP A 404 18.57 -13.52 15.89
C ASP A 404 17.51 -14.41 15.21
N GLU A 405 16.98 -15.42 15.92
CA GLU A 405 15.94 -16.32 15.41
C GLU A 405 14.50 -15.83 15.63
N SER A 406 14.31 -14.73 16.38
CA SER A 406 13.00 -14.24 16.81
C SER A 406 12.17 -13.60 15.67
N ASN A 407 11.10 -14.29 15.23
CA ASN A 407 10.11 -13.73 14.29
C ASN A 407 9.23 -12.67 14.97
N ILE A 408 9.77 -11.46 15.15
CA ILE A 408 9.11 -10.34 15.84
C ILE A 408 8.20 -9.48 14.96
N THR A 409 8.42 -9.46 13.64
CA THR A 409 7.63 -8.61 12.73
C THR A 409 6.25 -9.25 12.48
N TRP A 410 5.21 -8.43 12.27
CA TRP A 410 3.80 -8.88 12.25
C TRP A 410 3.52 -10.05 11.30
N SER A 411 3.77 -9.89 10.01
CA SER A 411 3.63 -10.97 9.03
C SER A 411 4.61 -12.12 9.28
N ALA A 412 5.82 -11.93 9.84
CA ALA A 412 6.71 -13.07 10.14
C ALA A 412 6.25 -13.87 11.38
N HIS A 413 5.56 -13.22 12.32
CA HIS A 413 4.79 -13.92 13.36
C HIS A 413 3.71 -14.76 12.69
N HIS A 414 2.89 -14.16 11.83
CA HIS A 414 1.76 -14.85 11.19
C HIS A 414 2.21 -15.95 10.23
N THR A 415 3.13 -15.72 9.29
CA THR A 415 3.65 -16.73 8.35
C THR A 415 4.25 -17.94 9.06
N SER A 416 4.91 -17.74 10.21
CA SER A 416 5.46 -18.84 11.02
C SER A 416 4.44 -19.76 11.68
N GLN A 417 3.15 -19.37 11.70
CA GLN A 417 2.07 -20.25 12.15
C GLN A 417 1.80 -21.34 11.11
N LYS A 418 1.81 -22.60 11.53
CA LYS A 418 1.50 -23.74 10.66
C LYS A 418 0.07 -23.64 10.12
N ARG A 419 -0.10 -23.57 8.81
CA ARG A 419 -1.39 -23.63 8.11
C ARG A 419 -1.49 -24.92 7.32
N THR A 420 -2.70 -25.47 7.22
CA THR A 420 -3.01 -26.73 6.53
C THR A 420 -3.25 -26.59 5.04
N SER A 421 -3.64 -25.39 4.58
CA SER A 421 -3.95 -25.13 3.17
C SER A 421 -2.68 -24.69 2.44
N GLU A 422 -2.36 -25.38 1.34
CA GLU A 422 -1.34 -24.95 0.39
C GLU A 422 -1.99 -24.07 -0.69
N CYS A 423 -1.32 -22.99 -1.07
CA CYS A 423 -1.82 -22.01 -2.03
C CYS A 423 -1.16 -22.20 -3.41
N GLU A 424 -1.93 -21.96 -4.46
CA GLU A 424 -1.45 -21.93 -5.84
C GLU A 424 -1.50 -20.51 -6.42
N THR A 425 -0.63 -20.22 -7.39
CA THR A 425 -0.59 -18.90 -8.03
C THR A 425 -1.81 -18.70 -8.93
N SER A 426 -2.57 -17.64 -8.67
CA SER A 426 -3.73 -17.21 -9.46
C SER A 426 -3.34 -16.78 -10.87
N ILE A 427 -4.21 -17.02 -11.85
CA ILE A 427 -4.08 -16.52 -13.22
C ILE A 427 -4.77 -15.15 -13.30
N THR A 428 -4.21 -14.19 -14.01
CA THR A 428 -4.88 -12.90 -14.29
C THR A 428 -4.74 -12.50 -15.75
N SER A 429 -5.73 -11.79 -16.27
CA SER A 429 -5.67 -11.15 -17.59
C SER A 429 -6.53 -9.89 -17.60
N LEU A 430 -6.10 -8.88 -18.35
CA LEU A 430 -6.96 -7.73 -18.67
C LEU A 430 -7.72 -7.97 -19.96
N LEU A 431 -9.01 -7.62 -19.98
CA LEU A 431 -9.79 -7.50 -21.21
C LEU A 431 -9.42 -6.20 -21.95
N PRO A 432 -9.71 -6.07 -23.25
CA PRO A 432 -9.44 -4.84 -23.99
C PRO A 432 -10.08 -3.59 -23.35
N LEU A 433 -9.39 -2.45 -23.39
CA LEU A 433 -9.86 -1.24 -22.71
C LEU A 433 -11.13 -0.67 -23.35
N LEU A 434 -12.12 -0.35 -22.52
CA LEU A 434 -13.31 0.38 -22.95
C LEU A 434 -13.01 1.89 -22.94
N ARG A 435 -13.38 2.61 -23.99
CA ARG A 435 -13.03 4.04 -24.19
C ARG A 435 -14.03 5.04 -23.58
N ASP A 436 -15.13 4.55 -23.00
CA ASP A 436 -16.18 5.40 -22.43
C ASP A 436 -15.88 5.87 -21.01
N GLN A 437 -16.42 7.05 -20.68
CA GLN A 437 -16.15 7.72 -19.41
C GLN A 437 -16.61 6.95 -18.17
N ALA A 438 -15.78 7.03 -17.13
CA ALA A 438 -15.80 6.25 -15.90
C ALA A 438 -17.14 6.17 -15.13
N HIS A 439 -17.98 7.19 -15.23
CA HIS A 439 -19.10 7.41 -14.30
C HIS A 439 -20.48 7.22 -14.92
N SER A 440 -20.57 6.51 -16.05
CA SER A 440 -21.86 6.21 -16.69
C SER A 440 -22.41 4.84 -16.23
N VAL A 441 -23.72 4.82 -15.94
CA VAL A 441 -24.48 3.59 -15.65
C VAL A 441 -24.39 2.61 -16.82
N ALA A 442 -24.34 3.12 -18.04
CA ALA A 442 -24.15 2.32 -19.25
C ALA A 442 -22.83 1.53 -19.23
N THR A 443 -21.72 2.20 -18.89
CA THR A 443 -20.38 1.60 -18.90
C THR A 443 -20.23 0.52 -17.82
N ILE A 444 -20.77 0.73 -16.61
CA ILE A 444 -20.74 -0.30 -15.55
C ILE A 444 -21.69 -1.46 -15.87
N LYS A 445 -22.87 -1.18 -16.42
CA LYS A 445 -23.80 -2.24 -16.88
C LYS A 445 -23.17 -3.08 -17.99
N HIS A 446 -22.44 -2.46 -18.91
CA HIS A 446 -21.69 -3.14 -19.96
C HIS A 446 -20.54 -3.97 -19.40
N ALA A 447 -19.76 -3.44 -18.46
CA ALA A 447 -18.72 -4.21 -17.77
C ALA A 447 -19.31 -5.45 -17.06
N MET A 448 -20.43 -5.30 -16.36
CA MET A 448 -21.15 -6.43 -15.74
C MET A 448 -21.65 -7.46 -16.78
N LYS A 449 -22.21 -7.01 -17.92
CA LYS A 449 -22.58 -7.88 -19.05
C LYS A 449 -21.37 -8.70 -19.53
N LYS A 450 -20.24 -8.03 -19.79
CA LYS A 450 -19.03 -8.66 -20.34
C LYS A 450 -18.36 -9.62 -19.36
N VAL A 451 -18.33 -9.29 -18.07
CA VAL A 451 -17.88 -10.21 -17.01
C VAL A 451 -18.76 -11.46 -16.95
N ARG A 452 -20.10 -11.31 -17.02
CA ARG A 452 -21.03 -12.45 -17.05
C ARG A 452 -20.81 -13.36 -18.27
N GLU A 453 -20.58 -12.79 -19.45
CA GLU A 453 -20.31 -13.54 -20.68
C GLU A 453 -19.01 -14.34 -20.60
N VAL A 454 -17.91 -13.72 -20.16
CA VAL A 454 -16.62 -14.39 -19.98
C VAL A 454 -16.70 -15.49 -18.92
N VAL A 455 -17.37 -15.23 -17.78
CA VAL A 455 -17.58 -16.25 -16.73
C VAL A 455 -18.43 -17.41 -17.24
N ALA A 456 -19.52 -17.15 -17.97
CA ALA A 456 -20.40 -18.20 -18.50
C ALA A 456 -19.70 -19.06 -19.57
N PHE A 457 -18.81 -18.47 -20.37
CA PHE A 457 -18.00 -19.20 -21.37
C PHE A 457 -16.91 -20.08 -20.73
N LEU A 458 -16.20 -19.55 -19.71
CA LEU A 458 -15.14 -20.29 -19.03
C LEU A 458 -15.69 -21.36 -18.07
N ASN A 459 -16.79 -21.05 -17.37
CA ASN A 459 -17.39 -21.85 -16.31
C ASN A 459 -18.92 -21.81 -16.38
N PRO A 460 -19.54 -22.59 -17.28
CA PRO A 460 -21.00 -22.65 -17.40
C PRO A 460 -21.68 -22.94 -16.06
N GLY A 461 -22.58 -22.04 -15.63
CA GLY A 461 -23.29 -22.12 -14.35
C GLY A 461 -22.59 -21.49 -13.15
N GLN A 462 -21.38 -20.93 -13.30
CA GLN A 462 -20.76 -20.14 -12.23
C GLN A 462 -21.44 -18.76 -12.12
N THR A 463 -21.87 -18.39 -10.91
CA THR A 463 -22.30 -17.02 -10.61
C THR A 463 -21.12 -16.04 -10.81
N PRO A 464 -21.31 -14.93 -11.57
CA PRO A 464 -20.26 -13.92 -11.75
C PRO A 464 -19.97 -13.15 -10.47
N VAL A 465 -18.69 -12.86 -10.22
CA VAL A 465 -18.21 -12.07 -9.08
C VAL A 465 -17.43 -10.86 -9.60
N LEU A 466 -17.78 -9.65 -9.17
CA LEU A 466 -17.10 -8.41 -9.58
C LEU A 466 -16.73 -7.54 -8.36
N ALA A 467 -15.43 -7.34 -8.14
CA ALA A 467 -14.89 -6.35 -7.22
C ALA A 467 -14.84 -4.95 -7.86
N ALA A 468 -15.11 -3.90 -7.08
CA ALA A 468 -15.08 -2.51 -7.54
C ALA A 468 -14.78 -1.55 -6.38
N ASP A 469 -14.16 -0.40 -6.66
CA ASP A 469 -13.94 0.67 -5.68
C ASP A 469 -15.28 1.25 -5.14
N GLN A 470 -15.26 2.14 -4.13
CA GLN A 470 -16.51 2.58 -3.49
C GLN A 470 -17.53 3.23 -4.47
N PRO A 471 -17.16 4.21 -5.34
CA PRO A 471 -18.08 4.77 -6.33
C PRO A 471 -18.63 3.74 -7.32
N LEU A 472 -17.80 2.83 -7.81
CA LEU A 472 -18.22 1.85 -8.82
C LEU A 472 -19.02 0.69 -8.20
N TYR A 473 -18.68 0.27 -6.97
CA TYR A 473 -19.48 -0.65 -6.16
C TYR A 473 -20.90 -0.13 -5.97
N ALA A 474 -21.05 1.14 -5.56
CA ALA A 474 -22.36 1.76 -5.37
C ALA A 474 -23.21 1.71 -6.65
N MET A 475 -22.61 2.08 -7.79
CA MET A 475 -23.28 2.04 -9.09
C MET A 475 -23.61 0.61 -9.55
N ALA A 476 -22.70 -0.35 -9.32
CA ALA A 476 -22.93 -1.76 -9.63
C ALA A 476 -24.06 -2.35 -8.78
N LYS A 477 -24.15 -2.02 -7.48
CA LYS A 477 -25.28 -2.39 -6.60
C LYS A 477 -26.61 -1.79 -7.11
N GLU A 478 -26.62 -0.54 -7.53
CA GLU A 478 -27.81 0.09 -8.13
C GLU A 478 -28.23 -0.60 -9.46
N ILE A 479 -27.27 -1.03 -10.29
CA ILE A 479 -27.53 -1.81 -11.51
C ILE A 479 -27.98 -3.25 -11.18
N GLN A 480 -27.56 -3.80 -10.03
CA GLN A 480 -27.85 -5.14 -9.58
C GLN A 480 -29.28 -5.30 -9.01
N TRP A 481 -29.81 -4.31 -8.29
CA TRP A 481 -31.14 -4.43 -7.66
C TRP A 481 -32.32 -4.70 -8.64
N PRO A 482 -32.33 -4.18 -9.88
CA PRO A 482 -33.26 -4.62 -10.92
C PRO A 482 -33.11 -6.10 -11.32
N GLU A 483 -34.23 -6.74 -11.68
CA GLU A 483 -34.35 -8.17 -12.04
C GLU A 483 -33.37 -8.66 -13.13
N GLU A 484 -32.89 -7.79 -14.02
CA GLU A 484 -31.96 -8.16 -15.10
C GLU A 484 -30.62 -8.71 -14.59
N TYR A 485 -30.14 -8.20 -13.45
CA TYR A 485 -28.91 -8.64 -12.80
C TYR A 485 -29.19 -9.34 -11.48
N GLY A 486 -30.10 -8.80 -10.66
CA GLY A 486 -30.55 -9.43 -9.42
C GLY A 486 -29.47 -9.56 -8.33
N GLU A 487 -29.90 -9.61 -7.07
CA GLU A 487 -29.02 -10.09 -5.99
C GLU A 487 -28.86 -11.62 -6.05
N ASP A 488 -29.61 -12.31 -6.93
CA ASP A 488 -29.67 -13.76 -7.18
C ASP A 488 -28.95 -14.25 -8.46
N LYS A 489 -28.33 -13.36 -9.27
CA LYS A 489 -27.63 -13.75 -10.53
C LYS A 489 -26.24 -13.11 -10.70
N PHE A 490 -25.75 -12.42 -9.68
CA PHE A 490 -24.46 -11.73 -9.68
C PHE A 490 -24.02 -11.47 -8.23
N VAL A 491 -22.71 -11.52 -7.93
CA VAL A 491 -22.13 -11.06 -6.66
C VAL A 491 -21.26 -9.83 -6.92
N ILE A 492 -21.58 -8.72 -6.24
CA ILE A 492 -20.78 -7.49 -6.30
C ILE A 492 -20.00 -7.39 -4.98
N MET A 493 -18.69 -7.25 -5.08
CA MET A 493 -17.77 -7.13 -3.95
C MET A 493 -17.20 -5.71 -3.86
N PHE A 494 -17.09 -5.22 -2.63
CA PHE A 494 -16.45 -3.95 -2.33
C PHE A 494 -14.93 -4.14 -2.30
N GLY A 495 -14.20 -3.41 -3.14
CA GLY A 495 -12.75 -3.52 -3.33
C GLY A 495 -12.00 -3.40 -2.01
N GLU A 496 -11.28 -4.46 -1.65
CA GLU A 496 -10.83 -4.67 -0.27
C GLU A 496 -9.62 -3.81 0.10
N LEU A 497 -8.74 -3.47 -0.87
CA LEU A 497 -7.70 -2.46 -0.67
C LEU A 497 -8.30 -1.11 -0.29
N HIS A 498 -9.38 -0.71 -0.98
CA HIS A 498 -10.06 0.54 -0.71
C HIS A 498 -10.75 0.56 0.69
N ILE A 499 -11.14 -0.60 1.22
CA ILE A 499 -11.59 -0.75 2.60
C ILE A 499 -10.41 -0.52 3.56
N GLU A 500 -9.25 -1.17 3.34
CA GLU A 500 -8.05 -0.97 4.18
C GLU A 500 -7.61 0.50 4.16
N MET A 501 -7.48 1.10 2.97
CA MET A 501 -7.12 2.51 2.80
C MET A 501 -8.04 3.45 3.58
N THR A 502 -9.35 3.17 3.57
CA THR A 502 -10.32 4.00 4.28
C THR A 502 -10.28 3.77 5.79
N ALA A 503 -10.03 2.54 6.23
CA ALA A 503 -9.82 2.24 7.65
C ALA A 503 -8.56 2.97 8.19
N LEU A 504 -7.46 2.96 7.43
CA LEU A 504 -6.23 3.68 7.74
C LEU A 504 -6.42 5.21 7.75
N LYS A 505 -7.15 5.78 6.78
CA LYS A 505 -7.54 7.21 6.79
C LYS A 505 -8.44 7.56 7.97
N SER A 506 -9.34 6.65 8.35
CA SER A 506 -10.28 6.84 9.46
C SER A 506 -9.55 6.89 10.80
N ILE A 507 -8.60 5.98 11.06
CA ILE A 507 -7.75 6.08 12.27
C ILE A 507 -6.77 7.27 12.18
N GLY A 508 -6.25 7.57 10.98
CA GLY A 508 -5.46 8.77 10.73
C GLY A 508 -6.20 10.06 11.11
N SER A 509 -7.50 10.17 10.82
CA SER A 509 -8.32 11.32 11.23
C SER A 509 -8.51 11.42 12.76
N MET A 510 -8.48 10.30 13.49
CA MET A 510 -8.47 10.31 14.97
C MET A 510 -7.11 10.70 15.54
N LEU A 511 -6.02 10.36 14.83
CA LEU A 511 -4.64 10.65 15.25
C LEU A 511 -4.14 12.03 14.82
N ALA A 512 -4.86 12.73 13.93
CA ALA A 512 -4.60 14.12 13.59
C ALA A 512 -4.56 14.98 14.86
N ASP A 513 -3.56 15.87 14.95
CA ASP A 513 -3.31 16.76 16.09
C ASP A 513 -3.11 16.09 17.48
N SER A 514 -3.07 14.76 17.55
CA SER A 514 -2.84 14.00 18.80
C SER A 514 -1.38 13.99 19.30
N GLY A 515 -0.45 14.52 18.50
CA GLY A 515 0.99 14.40 18.70
C GLY A 515 1.61 13.12 18.10
N TRP A 516 0.81 12.21 17.53
CA TRP A 516 1.29 10.96 16.95
C TRP A 516 2.37 11.14 15.86
N THR A 517 2.17 12.07 14.92
CA THR A 517 3.18 12.34 13.87
C THR A 517 4.47 12.90 14.45
N SER A 518 4.38 13.82 15.42
CA SER A 518 5.56 14.31 16.17
C SER A 518 6.31 13.17 16.85
N ALA A 519 5.60 12.27 17.52
CA ALA A 519 6.21 11.12 18.20
C ALA A 519 6.90 10.15 17.23
N LEU A 520 6.38 9.95 16.00
CA LEU A 520 7.06 9.18 14.95
C LEU A 520 8.30 9.88 14.40
N VAL A 521 8.32 11.22 14.39
CA VAL A 521 9.46 12.03 13.93
C VAL A 521 10.56 12.10 14.98
N GLU A 522 10.21 12.41 16.24
CA GLU A 522 11.13 12.40 17.38
C GLU A 522 11.74 11.03 17.64
N ALA A 523 11.13 9.95 17.13
CA ALA A 523 11.61 8.58 17.20
C ALA A 523 12.56 8.14 16.07
N ASP A 524 12.78 8.99 15.05
CA ASP A 524 13.42 8.63 13.77
C ASP A 524 12.70 7.48 12.98
N VAL A 525 11.41 7.22 13.25
CA VAL A 525 10.61 6.23 12.49
C VAL A 525 10.28 6.76 11.10
N ALA A 526 10.02 8.07 10.98
CA ALA A 526 9.67 8.72 9.72
C ALA A 526 10.10 10.20 9.70
N SER A 527 10.44 10.74 8.52
CA SER A 527 10.56 12.20 8.36
C SER A 527 9.20 12.87 8.54
N SER A 528 9.14 14.15 8.92
CA SER A 528 7.85 14.86 9.14
C SER A 528 6.87 14.70 7.97
N ARG A 529 7.30 14.97 6.73
CA ARG A 529 6.47 14.77 5.53
C ARG A 529 5.99 13.32 5.38
N THR A 530 6.81 12.35 5.78
CA THR A 530 6.46 10.93 5.72
C THR A 530 5.46 10.55 6.82
N ALA A 531 5.62 11.06 8.04
CA ALA A 531 4.67 10.86 9.13
C ALA A 531 3.29 11.46 8.79
N ASP A 532 3.24 12.69 8.26
CA ASP A 532 2.01 13.33 7.82
C ASP A 532 1.32 12.54 6.69
N SER A 533 2.10 11.89 5.82
CA SER A 533 1.56 11.04 4.74
C SER A 533 0.84 9.78 5.24
N PHE A 534 1.15 9.32 6.47
CA PHE A 534 0.49 8.18 7.09
C PHE A 534 -0.94 8.51 7.55
N LEU A 535 -1.19 9.73 8.06
CA LEU A 535 -2.54 10.19 8.41
C LEU A 535 -3.52 10.08 7.22
N LEU A 536 -3.01 10.29 6.01
CA LEU A 536 -3.76 10.25 4.75
C LEU A 536 -3.71 8.89 4.03
N ALA A 537 -2.99 7.92 4.59
CA ALA A 537 -2.69 6.61 4.01
C ALA A 537 -2.23 6.66 2.54
N THR A 538 -1.37 7.62 2.16
CA THR A 538 -0.94 7.80 0.75
C THR A 538 -0.11 6.64 0.22
N ASN A 539 0.50 5.85 1.12
CA ASN A 539 1.10 4.56 0.81
C ASN A 539 0.66 3.56 1.87
N VAL A 540 -0.22 2.63 1.49
CA VAL A 540 -0.85 1.65 2.38
C VAL A 540 0.18 0.84 3.16
N THR A 541 1.20 0.31 2.47
CA THR A 541 2.24 -0.53 3.08
C THR A 541 3.02 0.20 4.17
N LYS A 542 3.50 1.43 3.91
CA LYS A 542 4.25 2.22 4.90
C LYS A 542 3.37 2.68 6.06
N THR A 543 2.12 3.05 5.77
CA THR A 543 1.13 3.43 6.78
C THR A 543 0.79 2.27 7.71
N ARG A 544 0.53 1.08 7.16
CA ARG A 544 0.32 -0.16 7.90
C ARG A 544 1.51 -0.48 8.81
N GLN A 545 2.74 -0.32 8.32
CA GLN A 545 3.95 -0.49 9.14
C GLN A 545 3.97 0.50 10.32
N ALA A 546 3.65 1.79 10.10
CA ALA A 546 3.59 2.78 11.18
C ALA A 546 2.54 2.42 12.26
N HIS A 547 1.39 1.86 11.86
CA HIS A 547 0.39 1.37 12.82
C HIS A 547 0.79 0.09 13.57
N GLN A 548 1.50 -0.86 12.92
CA GLN A 548 2.09 -2.00 13.63
C GLN A 548 3.04 -1.52 14.74
N VAL A 549 3.86 -0.52 14.44
CA VAL A 549 4.81 0.10 15.37
C VAL A 549 4.11 0.85 16.50
N THR A 550 3.04 1.55 16.18
CA THR A 550 2.20 2.28 17.16
C THR A 550 1.51 1.30 18.10
N ALA A 551 0.87 0.24 17.58
CA ALA A 551 0.23 -0.81 18.37
C ALA A 551 1.23 -1.51 19.32
N CYS A 552 2.43 -1.86 18.83
CA CYS A 552 3.52 -2.37 19.67
C CYS A 552 3.89 -1.43 20.81
N SER A 553 3.95 -0.12 20.54
CA SER A 553 4.38 0.89 21.51
C SER A 553 3.31 1.16 22.56
N LEU A 554 2.05 1.33 22.14
CA LEU A 554 0.89 1.49 23.02
C LEU A 554 0.72 0.28 23.95
N PHE A 555 0.81 -0.94 23.42
CA PHE A 555 0.67 -2.14 24.22
C PHE A 555 1.79 -2.30 25.25
N GLN A 556 3.05 -2.04 24.87
CA GLN A 556 4.18 -2.13 25.79
C GLN A 556 4.15 -1.06 26.87
N LEU A 557 3.70 0.16 26.56
CA LEU A 557 3.42 1.20 27.54
C LEU A 557 2.34 0.75 28.54
N LEU A 558 1.20 0.25 28.05
CA LEU A 558 0.11 -0.24 28.89
C LEU A 558 0.57 -1.36 29.82
N LYS A 559 1.30 -2.34 29.30
CA LYS A 559 1.88 -3.42 30.11
C LYS A 559 2.90 -2.90 31.13
N LYS A 560 3.73 -1.92 30.81
CA LYS A 560 4.68 -1.32 31.76
C LYS A 560 3.95 -0.64 32.92
N VAL A 561 2.92 0.17 32.64
CA VAL A 561 2.13 0.85 33.67
C VAL A 561 1.35 -0.16 34.52
N TYR A 562 0.84 -1.24 33.91
CA TYR A 562 0.23 -2.35 34.63
C TYR A 562 1.23 -3.10 35.54
N SER A 563 2.47 -3.30 35.11
CA SER A 563 3.52 -3.87 35.98
C SER A 563 3.85 -2.97 37.18
N SER A 564 3.84 -1.65 37.01
CA SER A 564 3.94 -0.70 38.14
C SER A 564 2.75 -0.81 39.09
N TYR A 565 1.52 -0.86 38.55
CA TYR A 565 0.30 -1.10 39.34
C TYR A 565 0.39 -2.39 40.18
N LEU A 566 0.85 -3.51 39.59
CA LEU A 566 1.02 -4.77 40.31
C LEU A 566 2.07 -4.68 41.43
N ALA A 567 3.18 -3.97 41.19
CA ALA A 567 4.22 -3.76 42.21
C ALA A 567 3.77 -2.85 43.36
N GLU A 568 2.83 -1.93 43.10
CA GLU A 568 2.19 -1.10 44.14
C GLU A 568 1.09 -1.86 44.90
N HIS A 569 0.45 -2.86 44.28
CA HIS A 569 -0.64 -3.65 44.89
C HIS A 569 -0.14 -4.88 45.65
N SER A 570 1.08 -5.35 45.41
CA SER A 570 1.65 -6.51 46.13
C SER A 570 1.88 -6.30 47.63
N ASP A 571 1.75 -5.07 48.12
CA ASP A 571 1.85 -4.70 49.54
C ASP A 571 0.49 -4.66 50.27
N GLY A 572 -0.62 -5.03 49.61
CA GLY A 572 -1.98 -5.01 50.17
C GLY A 572 -2.68 -6.38 50.23
N ASP A 573 -3.75 -6.46 51.03
CA ASP A 573 -4.56 -7.68 51.21
C ASP A 573 -5.65 -7.89 50.13
N GLU A 574 -5.79 -6.97 49.16
CA GLU A 574 -6.83 -7.03 48.11
C GLU A 574 -6.32 -7.72 46.82
N GLU A 575 -7.19 -8.51 46.17
CA GLU A 575 -6.87 -9.21 44.93
C GLU A 575 -6.71 -8.22 43.77
N ALA A 576 -5.52 -8.18 43.15
CA ALA A 576 -5.22 -7.26 42.06
C ALA A 576 -6.03 -7.59 40.79
N PHE A 577 -6.55 -6.57 40.12
CA PHE A 577 -7.29 -6.74 38.86
C PHE A 577 -6.43 -7.40 37.78
N SER A 578 -7.05 -8.26 36.97
CA SER A 578 -6.38 -8.75 35.75
C SER A 578 -6.10 -7.61 34.78
N PHE A 579 -5.17 -7.83 33.84
CA PHE A 579 -4.80 -6.81 32.85
C PHE A 579 -6.01 -6.23 32.10
N VAL A 580 -7.01 -7.06 31.77
CA VAL A 580 -8.21 -6.62 31.04
C VAL A 580 -9.11 -5.75 31.93
N GLU A 581 -9.40 -6.19 33.15
CA GLU A 581 -10.22 -5.46 34.11
C GLU A 581 -9.58 -4.12 34.50
N TRP A 582 -8.27 -4.13 34.71
CA TRP A 582 -7.48 -2.92 34.94
C TRP A 582 -7.57 -1.94 33.77
N CYS A 583 -7.41 -2.42 32.53
CA CYS A 583 -7.59 -1.60 31.33
C CYS A 583 -9.01 -0.99 31.28
N ASP A 584 -10.04 -1.77 31.60
CA ASP A 584 -11.44 -1.31 31.60
C ASP A 584 -11.78 -0.33 32.73
N SER A 585 -11.06 -0.38 33.87
CA SER A 585 -11.12 0.69 34.88
C SER A 585 -10.47 1.97 34.35
N ARG A 586 -9.24 1.87 33.82
CA ARG A 586 -8.50 3.04 33.31
C ARG A 586 -9.20 3.77 32.16
N LYS A 587 -9.95 3.05 31.29
CA LYS A 587 -10.81 3.66 30.25
C LYS A 587 -11.92 4.55 30.84
N LYS A 588 -12.47 4.19 32.00
CA LYS A 588 -13.55 4.95 32.67
C LYS A 588 -13.02 6.15 33.45
N GLU A 589 -11.80 6.03 33.99
CA GLU A 589 -11.16 7.06 34.81
C GLU A 589 -10.55 8.22 34.01
N SER A 590 -10.08 7.97 32.78
CA SER A 590 -9.32 8.94 31.99
C SER A 590 -9.74 8.97 30.52
N PRO A 591 -10.21 10.14 30.00
CA PRO A 591 -10.50 10.32 28.58
C PRO A 591 -9.27 10.09 27.67
N GLN A 592 -8.07 10.42 28.14
CA GLN A 592 -6.82 10.19 27.41
C GLN A 592 -6.53 8.68 27.31
N SER A 593 -6.76 7.92 28.39
CA SER A 593 -6.64 6.46 28.35
C SER A 593 -7.68 5.86 27.40
N ALA A 594 -8.94 6.29 27.50
CA ALA A 594 -10.01 5.84 26.62
C ALA A 594 -9.66 6.05 25.13
N PHE A 595 -9.16 7.24 24.76
CA PHE A 595 -8.71 7.55 23.41
C PHE A 595 -7.63 6.58 22.91
N TRP A 596 -6.52 6.42 23.64
CA TRP A 596 -5.42 5.54 23.19
C TRP A 596 -5.80 4.05 23.20
N PHE A 597 -6.74 3.62 24.05
CA PHE A 597 -7.34 2.29 23.94
C PHE A 597 -8.20 2.12 22.69
N SER A 598 -8.99 3.14 22.30
CA SER A 598 -9.74 3.12 21.04
C SER A 598 -8.82 3.08 19.82
N ILE A 599 -7.70 3.83 19.84
CA ILE A 599 -6.65 3.73 18.82
C ILE A 599 -6.11 2.29 18.73
N LEU A 600 -5.59 1.74 19.84
CA LEU A 600 -5.01 0.38 19.84
C LEU A 600 -6.02 -0.66 19.35
N ASN A 601 -7.27 -0.61 19.83
CA ASN A 601 -8.31 -1.54 19.36
C ASN A 601 -8.57 -1.41 17.85
N MET A 602 -8.65 -0.18 17.32
CA MET A 602 -8.86 0.06 15.89
C MET A 602 -7.65 -0.40 15.05
N GLU A 603 -6.41 -0.20 15.52
CA GLU A 603 -5.20 -0.72 14.87
C GLU A 603 -5.25 -2.25 14.78
N LEU A 604 -5.59 -2.93 15.86
CA LEU A 604 -5.68 -4.39 15.87
C LEU A 604 -6.86 -4.91 15.03
N THR A 605 -7.98 -4.20 14.95
CA THR A 605 -9.07 -4.51 14.01
C THR A 605 -8.63 -4.36 12.56
N ILE A 606 -7.87 -3.31 12.21
CA ILE A 606 -7.31 -3.13 10.87
C ILE A 606 -6.32 -4.24 10.53
N LEU A 607 -5.41 -4.57 11.45
CA LEU A 607 -4.47 -5.69 11.24
C LEU A 607 -5.20 -7.03 11.10
N THR A 608 -6.25 -7.27 11.87
CA THR A 608 -7.08 -8.48 11.75
C THR A 608 -7.79 -8.55 10.38
N LEU A 609 -8.27 -7.43 9.86
CA LEU A 609 -8.80 -7.34 8.49
C LEU A 609 -7.73 -7.66 7.44
N VAL A 610 -6.52 -7.10 7.58
CA VAL A 610 -5.40 -7.39 6.67
C VAL A 610 -4.99 -8.87 6.75
N ARG A 611 -5.00 -9.48 7.94
CA ARG A 611 -4.79 -10.93 8.09
C ARG A 611 -5.85 -11.73 7.34
N ALA A 612 -7.12 -11.35 7.43
CA ALA A 612 -8.19 -12.00 6.67
C ALA A 612 -7.89 -12.05 5.16
N PHE A 613 -7.37 -10.95 4.60
CA PHE A 613 -6.91 -10.92 3.20
C PHE A 613 -5.69 -11.80 2.98
N ARG A 614 -4.62 -11.61 3.76
CA ARG A 614 -3.34 -12.35 3.62
C ARG A 614 -3.52 -13.87 3.69
N GLU A 615 -4.48 -14.34 4.49
CA GLU A 615 -4.80 -15.76 4.70
C GLU A 615 -5.85 -16.32 3.73
N GLY A 616 -6.60 -15.48 3.00
CA GLY A 616 -7.83 -15.92 2.33
C GLY A 616 -8.90 -16.43 3.31
N ASN A 617 -9.00 -15.82 4.49
CA ASN A 617 -9.91 -16.28 5.54
C ASN A 617 -11.25 -15.52 5.49
N PHE A 618 -12.22 -16.08 4.78
CA PHE A 618 -13.52 -15.44 4.53
C PHE A 618 -14.36 -15.23 5.81
N ASN A 619 -14.22 -16.10 6.82
CA ASN A 619 -14.89 -15.90 8.11
C ASN A 619 -14.32 -14.68 8.84
N LEU A 620 -12.99 -14.62 8.95
CA LEU A 620 -12.31 -13.50 9.59
C LEU A 620 -12.56 -12.18 8.86
N TYR A 621 -12.75 -12.22 7.54
CA TYR A 621 -13.14 -11.04 6.76
C TYR A 621 -14.51 -10.49 7.18
N ARG A 622 -15.54 -11.35 7.23
CA ARG A 622 -16.90 -10.97 7.66
C ARG A 622 -16.93 -10.44 9.10
N GLU A 623 -16.21 -11.11 10.00
CA GLU A 623 -16.04 -10.66 11.40
C GLU A 623 -15.36 -9.28 11.47
N SER A 624 -14.23 -9.09 10.76
CA SER A 624 -13.48 -7.83 10.77
C SER A 624 -14.25 -6.66 10.16
N LEU A 625 -15.06 -6.90 9.12
CA LEU A 625 -15.96 -5.89 8.57
C LEU A 625 -17.02 -5.46 9.59
N SER A 626 -17.61 -6.41 10.31
CA SER A 626 -18.64 -6.14 11.34
C SER A 626 -18.11 -5.20 12.43
N GLU A 627 -16.86 -5.39 12.84
CA GLU A 627 -16.19 -4.59 13.88
C GLU A 627 -15.61 -3.26 13.35
N LEU A 628 -15.25 -3.19 12.07
CA LEU A 628 -14.73 -1.95 11.44
C LEU A 628 -15.84 -0.93 11.12
N ILE A 629 -17.02 -1.38 10.69
CA ILE A 629 -18.13 -0.51 10.28
C ILE A 629 -18.50 0.55 11.34
N PRO A 630 -18.61 0.24 12.65
CA PRO A 630 -18.87 1.23 13.70
C PRO A 630 -17.84 2.37 13.75
N TYR A 631 -16.54 2.09 13.57
CA TYR A 631 -15.51 3.14 13.53
C TYR A 631 -15.67 4.05 12.32
N LEU A 632 -15.99 3.49 11.15
CA LEU A 632 -16.20 4.27 9.93
C LEU A 632 -17.43 5.19 10.06
N PHE A 633 -18.49 4.73 10.73
CA PHE A 633 -19.65 5.54 11.07
C PHE A 633 -19.29 6.66 12.07
N ALA A 634 -18.63 6.32 13.17
CA ALA A 634 -18.22 7.28 14.21
C ALA A 634 -17.32 8.39 13.68
N ASN A 635 -16.39 8.05 12.78
CA ASN A 635 -15.42 8.97 12.19
C ASN A 635 -15.94 9.65 10.90
N ASN A 636 -17.26 9.68 10.67
CA ASN A 636 -17.91 10.40 9.57
C ASN A 636 -17.45 9.99 8.15
N ASN A 637 -17.06 8.72 7.94
CA ASN A 637 -16.70 8.18 6.61
C ASN A 637 -17.98 7.82 5.82
N VAL A 638 -18.86 8.80 5.60
CA VAL A 638 -20.28 8.61 5.21
C VAL A 638 -20.52 7.68 4.02
N ASN A 639 -19.63 7.65 3.04
CA ASN A 639 -19.78 6.78 1.87
C ASN A 639 -19.56 5.31 2.24
N TYR A 640 -18.50 5.00 2.98
CA TYR A 640 -18.19 3.64 3.40
C TYR A 640 -19.14 3.17 4.52
N ALA A 641 -19.46 4.06 5.46
CA ALA A 641 -20.45 3.80 6.52
C ALA A 641 -21.85 3.50 5.96
N ARG A 642 -22.19 3.98 4.76
CA ARG A 642 -23.45 3.66 4.06
C ARG A 642 -23.40 2.32 3.32
N TRP A 643 -22.32 2.05 2.59
CA TRP A 643 -22.27 0.95 1.63
C TRP A 643 -21.64 -0.34 2.19
N LEU A 644 -20.76 -0.27 3.20
CA LEU A 644 -20.21 -1.48 3.83
C LEU A 644 -21.22 -2.32 4.61
N PRO A 645 -22.25 -1.77 5.29
CA PRO A 645 -23.33 -2.59 5.85
C PRO A 645 -24.06 -3.42 4.79
N ILE A 646 -24.23 -2.88 3.58
CA ILE A 646 -24.84 -3.59 2.44
C ILE A 646 -23.90 -4.70 1.96
N HIS A 647 -22.61 -4.41 1.82
CA HIS A 647 -21.60 -5.42 1.47
C HIS A 647 -21.51 -6.55 2.50
N LEU A 648 -21.47 -6.23 3.80
CA LEU A 648 -21.43 -7.22 4.87
C LEU A 648 -22.69 -8.11 4.88
N ARG A 649 -23.88 -7.52 4.72
CA ARG A 649 -25.14 -8.25 4.54
C ARG A 649 -25.02 -9.27 3.41
N ASP A 650 -24.48 -8.86 2.27
CA ASP A 650 -24.34 -9.72 1.09
C ASP A 650 -23.35 -10.86 1.36
N MET A 651 -22.16 -10.55 1.91
CA MET A 651 -21.14 -11.55 2.25
C MET A 651 -21.61 -12.58 3.30
N ILE A 652 -22.51 -12.20 4.22
CA ILE A 652 -23.16 -13.15 5.14
C ILE A 652 -24.23 -13.98 4.40
N SER A 653 -25.01 -13.33 3.51
CA SER A 653 -26.13 -13.96 2.81
C SER A 653 -25.71 -14.98 1.73
N LEU A 654 -24.45 -14.98 1.28
CA LEU A 654 -23.90 -15.94 0.32
C LEU A 654 -24.14 -17.41 0.74
N GLU A 655 -24.13 -17.73 2.03
CA GLU A 655 -24.41 -19.09 2.53
C GLU A 655 -25.80 -19.62 2.15
N LYS A 656 -26.78 -18.71 2.00
CA LYS A 656 -28.16 -19.04 1.60
C LYS A 656 -28.38 -18.85 0.09
N GLN A 657 -27.69 -17.89 -0.52
CA GLN A 657 -27.93 -17.47 -1.90
C GLN A 657 -27.08 -18.24 -2.93
N TYR A 658 -25.80 -18.49 -2.63
CA TYR A 658 -24.83 -19.06 -3.57
C TYR A 658 -23.88 -20.07 -2.88
N PRO A 659 -24.35 -21.29 -2.59
CA PRO A 659 -23.55 -22.34 -1.93
C PRO A 659 -22.25 -22.69 -2.67
N GLU A 660 -22.20 -22.48 -3.99
CA GLU A 660 -21.00 -22.66 -4.80
C GLU A 660 -19.99 -21.52 -4.60
N VAL A 661 -20.41 -20.24 -4.67
CA VAL A 661 -19.52 -19.09 -4.47
C VAL A 661 -18.97 -19.06 -3.04
N VAL A 662 -19.82 -19.30 -2.04
CA VAL A 662 -19.40 -19.26 -0.64
C VAL A 662 -18.39 -20.37 -0.32
N ARG A 663 -18.50 -21.54 -0.96
CA ARG A 663 -17.52 -22.63 -0.83
C ARG A 663 -16.16 -22.20 -1.38
N GLU A 664 -16.14 -21.59 -2.56
CA GLU A 664 -14.89 -21.07 -3.14
C GLU A 664 -14.29 -19.95 -2.28
N PHE A 665 -15.12 -19.09 -1.70
CA PHE A 665 -14.65 -18.05 -0.76
C PHE A 665 -14.09 -18.66 0.54
N HIS A 666 -14.70 -19.71 1.09
CA HIS A 666 -14.13 -20.47 2.22
C HIS A 666 -12.83 -21.21 1.88
N ASN A 667 -12.59 -21.53 0.60
CA ASN A 667 -11.29 -22.04 0.12
C ASN A 667 -10.23 -20.93 -0.05
N GLY A 668 -10.60 -19.65 0.12
CA GLY A 668 -9.73 -18.49 -0.08
C GLY A 668 -9.84 -17.82 -1.45
N ASN A 669 -10.69 -18.31 -2.37
CA ASN A 669 -10.78 -17.84 -3.75
C ASN A 669 -11.52 -16.49 -3.91
N PHE A 670 -11.54 -15.66 -2.86
CA PHE A 670 -11.95 -14.25 -2.88
C PHE A 670 -10.75 -13.29 -2.84
N VAL A 671 -9.52 -13.79 -2.70
CA VAL A 671 -8.27 -13.02 -2.76
C VAL A 671 -7.39 -13.50 -3.91
N PHE A 672 -6.43 -12.68 -4.32
CA PHE A 672 -5.49 -12.98 -5.40
C PHE A 672 -4.13 -13.46 -4.86
N HIS A 673 -3.59 -14.52 -5.45
CA HIS A 673 -2.29 -15.09 -5.10
C HIS A 673 -1.27 -14.88 -6.22
N LYS A 674 -0.34 -13.94 -6.02
CA LYS A 674 0.74 -13.64 -6.97
C LYS A 674 1.90 -14.66 -6.92
N ILE A 675 2.02 -15.37 -5.79
CA ILE A 675 3.04 -16.39 -5.52
C ILE A 675 2.43 -17.51 -4.65
N ASP A 676 3.06 -18.68 -4.67
CA ASP A 676 2.71 -19.91 -3.95
C ASP A 676 3.10 -19.89 -2.45
N ARG A 677 2.93 -18.76 -1.78
CA ARG A 677 3.28 -18.61 -0.35
C ARG A 677 2.06 -18.37 0.54
N ASN A 678 2.04 -19.07 1.67
CA ASN A 678 1.12 -18.80 2.76
C ASN A 678 1.29 -17.36 3.27
N PHE A 679 0.18 -16.73 3.69
CA PHE A 679 0.15 -15.33 4.16
C PHE A 679 0.60 -14.27 3.12
N SER A 680 0.62 -14.61 1.82
CA SER A 680 1.08 -13.69 0.75
C SER A 680 -0.03 -13.10 -0.12
N ALA A 681 -1.29 -13.51 0.10
CA ALA A 681 -2.43 -13.09 -0.71
C ALA A 681 -2.65 -11.56 -0.67
N MET A 682 -3.39 -11.05 -1.64
CA MET A 682 -3.77 -9.64 -1.74
C MET A 682 -5.20 -9.47 -2.23
N ALA A 683 -5.77 -8.29 -2.00
CA ALA A 683 -7.11 -7.95 -2.47
C ALA A 683 -7.23 -8.04 -4.01
N ILE A 684 -8.43 -8.31 -4.51
CA ILE A 684 -8.67 -8.42 -5.96
C ILE A 684 -8.48 -7.06 -6.65
N ASP A 685 -8.95 -5.98 -6.01
CA ASP A 685 -8.74 -4.61 -6.51
C ASP A 685 -7.26 -4.19 -6.46
N GLN A 686 -6.49 -4.62 -5.45
CA GLN A 686 -5.03 -4.42 -5.41
C GLN A 686 -4.29 -5.12 -6.56
N ALA A 687 -4.75 -6.31 -6.97
CA ALA A 687 -4.20 -7.00 -8.13
C ALA A 687 -4.61 -6.29 -9.44
N HIS A 688 -5.81 -5.73 -9.50
CA HIS A 688 -6.27 -4.93 -10.63
C HIS A 688 -5.48 -3.61 -10.79
N GLU A 689 -5.20 -2.90 -9.68
CA GLU A 689 -4.39 -1.68 -9.70
C GLU A 689 -2.98 -1.97 -10.26
N GLN A 690 -2.37 -3.10 -9.89
CA GLN A 690 -1.09 -3.56 -10.46
C GLN A 690 -1.19 -3.81 -11.97
N ASN A 691 -2.26 -4.46 -12.45
CA ASN A 691 -2.49 -4.66 -13.89
C ASN A 691 -2.65 -3.32 -14.64
N ASN A 692 -3.36 -2.35 -14.04
CA ASN A 692 -3.52 -1.01 -14.59
C ASN A 692 -2.19 -0.23 -14.62
N ALA A 693 -1.35 -0.40 -13.59
CA ALA A 693 -0.04 0.24 -13.53
C ALA A 693 0.91 -0.24 -14.64
N VAL A 694 0.88 -1.53 -14.99
CA VAL A 694 1.67 -2.07 -16.13
C VAL A 694 1.33 -1.34 -17.43
N ILE A 695 0.04 -1.19 -17.74
CA ILE A 695 -0.40 -0.52 -18.99
C ILE A 695 -0.10 0.99 -18.97
N LYS A 696 -0.23 1.65 -17.81
CA LYS A 696 0.17 3.06 -17.66
C LYS A 696 1.70 3.26 -17.77
N GLY A 697 2.49 2.23 -17.50
CA GLY A 697 3.95 2.24 -17.59
C GLY A 697 4.51 2.04 -19.01
N GLU A 698 3.80 1.30 -19.88
CA GLU A 698 4.22 1.02 -21.26
C GLU A 698 3.92 2.16 -22.27
N GLY A 699 3.75 3.39 -21.76
CA GLY A 699 3.43 4.56 -22.56
C GLY A 699 4.56 5.01 -23.50
N GLU A 700 4.70 4.34 -24.66
CA GLU A 700 5.24 4.91 -25.92
C GLU A 700 5.13 3.99 -27.16
N LEU A 701 4.71 2.71 -27.06
CA LEU A 701 4.92 1.72 -28.14
C LEU A 701 3.69 0.99 -28.71
N PHE A 702 2.48 1.13 -28.14
CA PHE A 702 1.26 0.44 -28.61
C PHE A 702 0.02 1.34 -28.66
N VAL A 703 0.10 2.40 -29.48
CA VAL A 703 -1.05 3.20 -29.96
C VAL A 703 -1.09 3.13 -31.48
#